data_AF-A0A947VE64-F1
#
_entry.id   AF-A0A947VE64-F1
#
_cell.length_a   1.000
_cell.length_b   1.000
_cell.length_c   1.000
_cell.angle_alpha   90.00
_cell.angle_beta   90.00
_cell.angle_gamma   90.00
#
_symmetry.space_group_name_H-M   'P 1'
#
loop_
_entity.id
_entity.type
_entity.pdbx_description
1 polymer ?
#
loop_
_entity_poly.entity_id
_entity_poly.type
_entity_poly.pdbx_seq_one_letter_code
_entity_poly.pdbx_strand_id
1 'polypeptide(L)'
;MSTPRPFHLPWLALAVLLVMGGLVYLLGPILTPFLAGALLAYIFDPLVDRLETRGLSRTSGTVLVIVFAGLMVFALLLVALPLFQGQFAELSQRVPAALDLLQTRFLPWLKETFGIAIDFNLSALKTWLTEQATENSANWLPTLQSGALAAVGILANLLLIPVVMFYLLKDWDVMVARVAALAPRAWMGAVTRIARAMDAVVGEFLRGQVAVMATLSLYYAVALWAVGLDYALPIGILTGVLSFVPFLGFGLGMILALLVAVLQFSDWTGVAWVAGIYLAGQVLESYVITPRLVGERVGLHPVAVIFALAAFGQLFGFVGVLLAVPLAAVLLVGLRELRTVYEASALYRGSYNAASVHSAMPAMTAPLLGQPLLESRIASLPLVHRGKVRDIYAVGGDKLLIVTTDRLSAFDVVMPTPIAGKGEVLTKVSAFWFDKLKAIVPSQALDIAPESVVADSERDQVAGRAIVVRKLKALPIEAIVRGYLVGSGWKEYQASQSVCGIALPAGLAQADRLPEPIFTPSTKAAVGAHDENIDFDQMAALIGADLAKQVRDVSLALYKSAAEYALTRGIIIADTKFEFGLDEAGRLVWIDEALTPDSSRFWPADQYRPGSNPPSFDKQFVRDWLEASGWNKQAPGPELPAEIVAKTSEKYREAMTRLLG
;
A
#
# COMPACT_ATOMS: atom_id res chain seq x y z
N MET A 1 -36.40 -2.06 38.67
CA MET A 1 -36.75 -2.54 37.31
C MET A 1 -35.46 -2.68 36.52
N SER A 2 -35.02 -3.92 36.33
CA SER A 2 -33.83 -4.29 35.57
C SER A 2 -34.07 -4.08 34.08
N THR A 3 -33.36 -3.13 33.46
CA THR A 3 -33.30 -3.00 32.01
C THR A 3 -32.73 -4.28 31.40
N PRO A 4 -33.42 -4.95 30.45
CA PRO A 4 -32.92 -6.17 29.84
C PRO A 4 -31.64 -5.87 29.04
N ARG A 5 -30.57 -6.63 29.31
CA ARG A 5 -29.31 -6.54 28.56
C ARG A 5 -29.55 -7.02 27.11
N PRO A 6 -29.05 -6.33 26.07
CA PRO A 6 -29.29 -6.71 24.68
C PRO A 6 -28.33 -7.84 24.25
N PHE A 7 -28.52 -9.05 24.78
CA PHE A 7 -27.70 -10.23 24.44
C PHE A 7 -27.93 -10.76 23.00
N HIS A 8 -28.89 -10.20 22.26
CA HIS A 8 -29.26 -10.65 20.92
C HIS A 8 -28.77 -9.75 19.77
N LEU A 9 -28.23 -8.57 20.06
CA LEU A 9 -27.80 -7.62 19.03
C LEU A 9 -26.73 -8.17 18.06
N PRO A 10 -25.69 -8.91 18.49
CA PRO A 10 -24.70 -9.46 17.55
C PRO A 10 -25.24 -10.59 16.69
N TRP A 11 -26.11 -11.44 17.23
CA TRP A 11 -26.76 -12.52 16.48
C TRP A 11 -27.77 -11.97 15.48
N LEU A 12 -28.51 -10.92 15.85
CA LEU A 12 -29.38 -10.19 14.93
C LEU A 12 -28.55 -9.54 13.81
N ALA A 13 -27.42 -8.90 14.14
CA ALA A 13 -26.54 -8.30 13.14
C ALA A 13 -25.94 -9.35 12.18
N LEU A 14 -25.52 -10.51 12.70
CA LEU A 14 -25.04 -11.62 11.88
C LEU A 14 -26.15 -12.20 10.99
N ALA A 15 -27.36 -12.38 11.53
CA ALA A 15 -28.52 -12.84 10.76
C ALA A 15 -28.88 -11.85 9.65
N VAL A 16 -28.90 -10.55 9.95
CA VAL A 16 -29.12 -9.49 8.95
C VAL A 16 -28.02 -9.53 7.88
N LEU A 17 -26.75 -9.69 8.26
CA LEU A 17 -25.63 -9.77 7.32
C LEU A 17 -25.76 -10.99 6.40
N LEU A 18 -26.11 -12.16 6.93
CA LEU A 18 -26.31 -13.38 6.14
C LEU A 18 -27.52 -13.28 5.21
N VAL A 19 -28.64 -12.72 5.69
CA VAL A 19 -29.84 -12.50 4.87
C VAL A 19 -29.56 -11.49 3.76
N MET A 20 -28.91 -10.37 4.07
CA MET A 20 -28.53 -9.38 3.07
C MET A 20 -27.53 -9.95 2.05
N GLY A 21 -26.53 -10.71 2.50
CA GLY A 21 -25.59 -11.39 1.62
C GLY A 21 -26.26 -12.40 0.70
N GLY A 22 -27.18 -13.22 1.25
CA GLY A 22 -27.98 -14.16 0.48
C GLY A 22 -28.89 -13.46 -0.53
N LEU A 23 -29.51 -12.34 -0.16
CA LEU A 23 -30.34 -11.54 -1.06
C LEU A 23 -29.52 -10.95 -2.20
N VAL A 24 -28.35 -10.40 -1.93
CA VAL A 24 -27.44 -9.87 -2.96
C VAL A 24 -27.01 -10.98 -3.93
N TYR A 25 -26.71 -12.17 -3.42
CA TYR A 25 -26.37 -13.34 -4.25
C TYR A 25 -27.54 -13.74 -5.17
N LEU A 26 -28.76 -13.86 -4.61
CA LEU A 26 -29.95 -14.27 -5.36
C LEU A 26 -30.40 -13.22 -6.39
N LEU A 27 -30.23 -11.93 -6.08
CA LEU A 27 -30.60 -10.82 -6.94
C LEU A 27 -29.46 -10.36 -7.87
N GLY A 28 -28.28 -10.97 -7.82
CA GLY A 28 -27.10 -10.58 -8.58
C GLY A 28 -27.40 -10.24 -10.05
N PRO A 29 -28.04 -11.13 -10.84
CA PRO A 29 -28.36 -10.86 -12.25
C PRO A 29 -29.25 -9.65 -12.48
N ILE A 30 -30.17 -9.35 -11.53
CA ILE A 30 -31.06 -8.20 -11.60
C ILE A 30 -30.31 -6.93 -11.18
N LEU A 31 -29.40 -7.02 -10.22
CA LEU A 31 -28.61 -5.89 -9.70
C LEU A 31 -27.53 -5.42 -10.69
N THR A 32 -27.00 -6.32 -11.53
CA THR A 32 -25.94 -6.03 -12.51
C THR A 32 -26.20 -4.78 -13.37
N PRO A 33 -27.32 -4.64 -14.10
CA PRO A 33 -27.61 -3.43 -14.89
C PRO A 33 -27.79 -2.18 -14.03
N PHE A 34 -28.26 -2.30 -12.78
CA PHE A 34 -28.35 -1.16 -11.86
C PHE A 34 -26.97 -0.70 -11.39
N LEU A 35 -26.07 -1.63 -11.08
CA LEU A 35 -24.69 -1.33 -10.72
C LEU A 35 -23.94 -0.67 -11.87
N ALA A 36 -24.11 -1.17 -13.10
CA ALA A 36 -23.55 -0.54 -14.29
C ALA A 36 -24.11 0.87 -14.52
N GLY A 37 -25.44 1.05 -14.42
CA GLY A 37 -26.08 2.36 -14.52
C GLY A 37 -25.62 3.33 -13.43
N ALA A 38 -25.43 2.85 -12.19
CA ALA A 38 -24.93 3.64 -11.07
C ALA A 38 -23.47 4.05 -11.25
N LEU A 39 -22.61 3.14 -11.74
CA LEU A 39 -21.24 3.46 -12.07
C LEU A 39 -21.15 4.56 -13.14
N LEU A 40 -21.88 4.38 -14.23
CA LEU A 40 -21.90 5.37 -15.32
C LEU A 40 -22.47 6.69 -14.85
N ALA A 41 -23.57 6.67 -14.09
CA ALA A 41 -24.11 7.88 -13.48
C ALA A 41 -23.04 8.58 -12.63
N TYR A 42 -22.35 7.86 -11.75
CA TYR A 42 -21.31 8.43 -10.91
C TYR A 42 -20.12 9.01 -11.71
N ILE A 43 -19.68 8.35 -12.79
CA ILE A 43 -18.61 8.86 -13.67
C ILE A 43 -19.05 10.15 -14.39
N PHE A 44 -20.31 10.19 -14.83
CA PHE A 44 -20.82 11.25 -15.68
C PHE A 44 -21.53 12.39 -14.93
N ASP A 45 -21.83 12.24 -13.64
CA ASP A 45 -22.47 13.25 -12.79
C ASP A 45 -21.74 14.61 -12.81
N PRO A 46 -20.39 14.68 -12.73
CA PRO A 46 -19.68 15.94 -12.85
C PRO A 46 -19.85 16.64 -14.21
N LEU A 47 -20.21 15.91 -15.28
CA LEU A 47 -20.53 16.52 -16.57
C LEU A 47 -21.93 17.14 -16.54
N VAL A 48 -22.90 16.51 -15.89
CA VAL A 48 -24.25 17.06 -15.71
C VAL A 48 -24.18 18.35 -14.87
N ASP A 49 -23.43 18.35 -13.76
CA ASP A 49 -23.24 19.53 -12.92
C ASP A 49 -22.58 20.70 -13.68
N ARG A 50 -21.61 20.41 -14.56
CA ARG A 50 -20.99 21.41 -15.44
C ARG A 50 -21.96 21.97 -16.49
N LEU A 51 -22.96 21.20 -16.92
CA LEU A 51 -24.01 21.69 -17.81
C LEU A 51 -25.06 22.52 -17.05
N GLU A 52 -25.37 22.12 -15.83
CA GLU A 52 -26.29 22.83 -14.93
C GLU A 52 -25.74 24.21 -14.55
N THR A 53 -24.46 24.29 -14.19
CA THR A 53 -23.76 25.57 -13.95
C THR A 53 -23.69 26.49 -15.17
N ARG A 54 -23.87 25.94 -16.39
CA ARG A 54 -23.98 26.69 -17.65
C ARG A 54 -25.42 27.07 -18.01
N GLY A 55 -26.39 26.80 -17.15
CA GLY A 55 -27.79 27.22 -17.29
C GLY A 55 -28.73 26.20 -17.92
N LEU A 56 -28.29 24.96 -18.17
CA LEU A 56 -29.18 23.87 -18.60
C LEU A 56 -29.95 23.30 -17.40
N SER A 57 -31.21 22.90 -17.61
CA SER A 57 -31.94 22.15 -16.58
C SER A 57 -31.27 20.79 -16.33
N ARG A 58 -31.27 20.29 -15.09
CA ARG A 58 -30.67 18.99 -14.73
C ARG A 58 -31.18 17.84 -15.60
N THR A 59 -32.48 17.84 -15.95
CA THR A 59 -33.08 16.86 -16.86
C THR A 59 -32.48 16.95 -18.27
N SER A 60 -32.36 18.15 -18.84
CA SER A 60 -31.77 18.35 -20.16
C SER A 60 -30.28 17.99 -20.18
N GLY A 61 -29.53 18.35 -19.12
CA GLY A 61 -28.14 17.97 -18.93
C GLY A 61 -27.98 16.45 -18.88
N THR A 62 -28.84 15.76 -18.12
CA THR A 62 -28.85 14.30 -18.01
C THR A 62 -29.10 13.62 -19.36
N VAL A 63 -30.11 14.05 -20.12
CA VAL A 63 -30.40 13.49 -21.45
C VAL A 63 -29.22 13.68 -22.40
N LEU A 64 -28.62 14.88 -22.41
CA LEU A 64 -27.48 15.18 -23.28
C LEU A 64 -26.28 14.28 -22.97
N VAL A 65 -26.00 14.06 -21.68
CA VAL A 65 -24.89 13.23 -21.21
C VAL A 65 -25.14 11.74 -21.53
N ILE A 66 -26.36 11.24 -21.40
CA ILE A 66 -26.71 9.87 -21.78
C ILE A 66 -26.55 9.67 -23.29
N VAL A 67 -27.01 10.62 -24.11
CA VAL A 67 -26.83 10.58 -25.56
C VAL A 67 -25.33 10.60 -25.90
N PHE A 68 -24.55 11.47 -25.27
CA PHE A 68 -23.10 11.53 -25.44
C PHE A 68 -22.42 10.20 -25.07
N ALA A 69 -22.74 9.62 -23.91
CA ALA A 69 -22.19 8.33 -23.48
C ALA A 69 -22.57 7.21 -24.47
N GLY A 70 -23.83 7.18 -24.92
CA GLY A 70 -24.31 6.23 -25.93
C GLY A 70 -23.57 6.36 -27.26
N LEU A 71 -23.30 7.60 -27.72
CA LEU A 71 -22.51 7.85 -28.92
C LEU A 71 -21.05 7.41 -28.76
N MET A 72 -20.44 7.59 -27.59
CA MET A 72 -19.08 7.09 -27.35
C MET A 72 -19.02 5.56 -27.40
N VAL A 73 -19.98 4.87 -26.76
CA VAL A 73 -20.07 3.40 -26.81
C VAL A 73 -20.33 2.93 -28.24
N PHE A 74 -21.22 3.60 -28.97
CA PHE A 74 -21.50 3.29 -30.36
C PHE A 74 -20.26 3.48 -31.24
N ALA A 75 -19.52 4.57 -31.09
CA ALA A 75 -18.26 4.81 -31.81
C ALA A 75 -17.21 3.75 -31.47
N LEU A 76 -17.07 3.36 -30.20
CA LEU A 76 -16.17 2.28 -29.78
C LEU A 76 -16.56 0.95 -30.43
N LEU A 77 -17.86 0.60 -30.47
CA LEU A 77 -18.36 -0.61 -31.11
C LEU A 77 -18.15 -0.57 -32.63
N LEU A 78 -18.32 0.59 -33.28
CA LEU A 78 -18.04 0.75 -34.70
C LEU A 78 -16.57 0.54 -35.05
N VAL A 79 -15.66 0.82 -34.12
CA VAL A 79 -14.22 0.54 -34.31
C VAL A 79 -13.91 -0.92 -33.98
N ALA A 80 -14.43 -1.43 -32.86
CA ALA A 80 -14.12 -2.76 -32.37
C ALA A 80 -14.75 -3.88 -33.21
N LEU A 81 -16.02 -3.79 -33.60
CA LEU A 81 -16.71 -4.87 -34.32
C LEU A 81 -16.06 -5.20 -35.67
N PRO A 82 -15.77 -4.23 -36.56
CA PRO A 82 -15.08 -4.52 -37.82
C PRO A 82 -13.66 -5.02 -37.60
N LEU A 83 -12.98 -4.55 -36.55
CA LEU A 83 -11.68 -5.07 -36.14
C LEU A 83 -11.78 -6.56 -35.86
N PHE A 84 -12.69 -6.97 -34.97
CA PHE A 84 -12.88 -8.38 -34.65
C PHE A 84 -13.36 -9.20 -35.84
N GLN A 85 -14.25 -8.70 -36.68
CA GLN A 85 -14.78 -9.45 -37.83
C GLN A 85 -13.76 -9.61 -38.95
N GLY A 86 -13.19 -8.50 -39.43
CA GLY A 86 -12.24 -8.49 -40.54
C GLY A 86 -10.93 -9.15 -40.14
N GLN A 87 -10.41 -8.81 -38.96
CA GLN A 87 -9.15 -9.38 -38.51
C GLN A 87 -9.30 -10.84 -38.12
N PHE A 88 -10.38 -11.30 -37.46
CA PHE A 88 -10.46 -12.73 -37.11
C PHE A 88 -10.51 -13.64 -38.34
N ALA A 89 -11.22 -13.21 -39.40
CA ALA A 89 -11.26 -13.96 -40.66
C ALA A 89 -9.90 -13.96 -41.38
N GLU A 90 -9.23 -12.82 -41.47
CA GLU A 90 -7.90 -12.72 -42.08
C GLU A 90 -6.84 -13.44 -41.23
N LEU A 91 -6.97 -13.31 -39.92
CA LEU A 91 -6.10 -13.92 -38.93
C LEU A 91 -6.18 -15.43 -38.99
N SER A 92 -7.39 -15.98 -39.00
CA SER A 92 -7.56 -17.43 -39.08
C SER A 92 -6.98 -18.04 -40.35
N GLN A 93 -6.98 -17.30 -41.46
CA GLN A 93 -6.32 -17.73 -42.70
C GLN A 93 -4.79 -17.66 -42.61
N ARG A 94 -4.25 -16.70 -41.84
CA ARG A 94 -2.80 -16.46 -41.74
C ARG A 94 -2.12 -17.13 -40.53
N VAL A 95 -2.86 -17.48 -39.48
CA VAL A 95 -2.40 -18.19 -38.29
C VAL A 95 -1.74 -19.54 -38.63
N PRO A 96 -2.30 -20.37 -39.54
CA PRO A 96 -1.63 -21.58 -40.01
C PRO A 96 -0.22 -21.31 -40.56
N ALA A 97 -0.03 -20.20 -41.29
CA ALA A 97 1.28 -19.81 -41.82
C ALA A 97 2.24 -19.28 -40.74
N ALA A 98 1.71 -18.55 -39.74
CA ALA A 98 2.50 -18.11 -38.59
C ALA A 98 2.97 -19.29 -37.72
N LEU A 99 2.11 -20.29 -37.51
CA LEU A 99 2.47 -21.54 -36.83
C LEU A 99 3.54 -22.31 -37.60
N ASP A 100 3.45 -22.35 -38.93
CA ASP A 100 4.49 -22.97 -39.78
C ASP A 100 5.83 -22.22 -39.66
N LEU A 101 5.84 -20.89 -39.64
CA LEU A 101 7.06 -20.10 -39.40
C LEU A 101 7.65 -20.34 -38.00
N LEU A 102 6.79 -20.46 -36.99
CA LEU A 102 7.21 -20.76 -35.63
C LEU A 102 7.86 -22.15 -35.55
N GLN A 103 7.27 -23.14 -36.23
CA GLN A 103 7.80 -24.50 -36.28
C GLN A 103 9.08 -24.62 -37.10
N THR A 104 9.18 -23.94 -38.25
CA THR A 104 10.28 -24.12 -39.20
C THR A 104 11.45 -23.17 -38.97
N ARG A 105 11.24 -22.03 -38.32
CA ARG A 105 12.26 -20.99 -38.15
C ARG A 105 12.57 -20.70 -36.69
N PHE A 106 11.55 -20.57 -35.85
CA PHE A 106 11.75 -20.17 -34.45
C PHE A 106 12.19 -21.34 -33.55
N LEU A 107 11.50 -22.48 -33.58
CA LEU A 107 11.88 -23.65 -32.77
C LEU A 107 13.30 -24.16 -33.08
N PRO A 108 13.75 -24.25 -34.35
CA PRO A 108 15.13 -24.64 -34.65
C PRO A 108 16.15 -23.59 -34.18
N TRP A 109 15.87 -22.30 -34.38
CA TRP A 109 16.74 -21.23 -33.89
C TRP A 109 16.86 -21.22 -32.36
N LEU A 110 15.76 -21.44 -31.64
CA LEU A 110 15.74 -21.53 -30.18
C LEU A 110 16.57 -22.72 -29.69
N LYS A 111 16.45 -23.85 -30.39
CA LYS A 111 17.22 -25.07 -30.11
C LYS A 111 18.71 -24.88 -30.39
N GLU A 112 19.08 -24.22 -31.48
CA GLU A 112 20.48 -23.95 -31.83
C GLU A 112 21.13 -22.89 -30.93
N THR A 113 20.38 -21.86 -30.55
CA THR A 113 20.92 -20.71 -29.80
C THR A 113 20.94 -20.94 -28.29
N PHE A 114 19.89 -21.58 -27.75
CA PHE A 114 19.70 -21.74 -26.31
C PHE A 114 19.67 -23.20 -25.85
N GLY A 115 19.70 -24.18 -26.77
CA GLY A 115 19.69 -25.61 -26.43
C GLY A 115 18.34 -26.14 -25.90
N ILE A 116 17.29 -25.31 -25.92
CA ILE A 116 15.98 -25.66 -25.38
C ILE A 116 15.16 -26.36 -26.46
N ALA A 117 14.87 -27.65 -26.26
CA ALA A 117 13.96 -28.40 -27.12
C ALA A 117 12.53 -28.32 -26.55
N ILE A 118 11.64 -27.63 -27.27
CA ILE A 118 10.23 -27.51 -26.91
C ILE A 118 9.41 -28.32 -27.93
N ASP A 119 8.87 -29.46 -27.50
CA ASP A 119 7.94 -30.26 -28.30
C ASP A 119 6.50 -29.81 -28.00
N PHE A 120 6.01 -28.83 -28.76
CA PHE A 120 4.58 -28.52 -28.80
C PHE A 120 3.92 -29.28 -29.96
N ASN A 121 2.77 -29.89 -29.71
CA ASN A 121 1.93 -30.48 -30.76
C ASN A 121 1.20 -29.37 -31.54
N LEU A 122 1.97 -28.58 -32.31
CA LEU A 122 1.52 -27.43 -33.09
C LEU A 122 0.54 -27.83 -34.19
N SER A 123 0.62 -29.06 -34.68
CA SER A 123 -0.32 -29.62 -35.66
C SER A 123 -1.73 -29.78 -35.09
N ALA A 124 -1.87 -30.28 -33.85
CA ALA A 124 -3.18 -30.34 -33.19
C ALA A 124 -3.79 -28.95 -32.96
N LEU A 125 -2.96 -27.97 -32.57
CA LEU A 125 -3.38 -26.57 -32.41
C LEU A 125 -3.79 -25.94 -33.75
N LYS A 126 -3.03 -26.21 -34.82
CA LYS A 126 -3.32 -25.76 -36.19
C LYS A 126 -4.66 -26.30 -36.68
N THR A 127 -4.93 -27.59 -36.48
CA THR A 127 -6.20 -28.23 -36.85
C THR A 127 -7.37 -27.62 -36.07
N TRP A 128 -7.26 -27.51 -34.75
CA TRP A 128 -8.30 -26.91 -33.90
C TRP A 128 -8.61 -25.46 -34.30
N LEU A 129 -7.57 -24.64 -34.55
CA LEU A 129 -7.75 -23.24 -34.97
C LEU A 129 -8.40 -23.13 -36.35
N THR A 130 -8.04 -24.02 -37.28
CA THR A 130 -8.59 -24.02 -38.65
C THR A 130 -10.06 -24.42 -38.64
N GLU A 131 -10.43 -25.47 -37.89
CA GLU A 131 -11.81 -25.92 -37.73
C GLU A 131 -12.68 -24.82 -37.09
N GLN A 132 -12.23 -24.25 -35.97
CA GLN A 132 -12.96 -23.22 -35.23
C GLN A 132 -13.15 -21.94 -36.04
N ALA A 133 -12.17 -21.59 -36.88
CA ALA A 133 -12.25 -20.44 -37.77
C ALA A 133 -13.33 -20.60 -38.86
N THR A 134 -13.35 -21.76 -39.52
CA THR A 134 -14.37 -22.08 -40.54
C THR A 134 -15.78 -22.17 -39.95
N GLU A 135 -15.92 -22.66 -38.71
CA GLU A 135 -17.22 -22.69 -38.03
C GLU A 135 -17.66 -21.30 -37.55
N ASN A 136 -16.76 -20.47 -37.00
CA ASN A 136 -17.12 -19.18 -36.41
C ASN A 136 -17.33 -18.04 -37.42
N SER A 137 -16.73 -18.09 -38.62
CA SER A 137 -16.89 -17.02 -39.62
C SER A 137 -18.31 -16.91 -40.18
N ALA A 138 -19.11 -17.99 -40.15
CA ALA A 138 -20.47 -18.04 -40.68
C ALA A 138 -21.57 -18.22 -39.61
N ASN A 139 -21.25 -18.72 -38.41
CA ASN A 139 -22.26 -19.14 -37.43
C ASN A 139 -22.63 -18.11 -36.34
N TRP A 140 -22.04 -16.92 -36.29
CA TRP A 140 -22.45 -15.91 -35.29
C TRP A 140 -23.89 -15.40 -35.49
N LEU A 141 -24.35 -15.35 -36.75
CA LEU A 141 -25.68 -14.82 -37.10
C LEU A 141 -26.83 -15.80 -36.75
N PRO A 142 -26.73 -17.12 -36.99
CA PRO A 142 -27.68 -18.11 -36.46
C PRO A 142 -27.64 -18.28 -34.93
N THR A 143 -26.48 -18.08 -34.29
CA THR A 143 -26.35 -18.18 -32.81
C THR A 143 -27.04 -17.00 -32.10
N LEU A 144 -27.13 -15.84 -32.75
CA LEU A 144 -27.99 -14.73 -32.33
C LEU A 144 -29.49 -15.03 -32.51
N GLN A 145 -29.86 -15.83 -33.53
CA GLN A 145 -31.25 -16.23 -33.76
C GLN A 145 -31.72 -17.35 -32.81
N SER A 146 -30.90 -18.36 -32.52
CA SER A 146 -31.23 -19.42 -31.55
C SER A 146 -31.08 -18.97 -30.09
N GLY A 147 -30.29 -17.93 -29.85
CA GLY A 147 -30.15 -17.23 -28.57
C GLY A 147 -31.20 -16.15 -28.32
N ALA A 148 -32.35 -16.13 -29.01
CA ALA A 148 -33.34 -15.05 -28.89
C ALA A 148 -33.74 -14.70 -27.43
N LEU A 149 -33.84 -15.70 -26.54
CA LEU A 149 -34.08 -15.48 -25.09
C LEU A 149 -32.88 -14.84 -24.37
N ALA A 150 -31.64 -15.23 -24.70
CA ALA A 150 -30.43 -14.62 -24.16
C ALA A 150 -30.22 -13.20 -24.71
N ALA A 151 -30.54 -12.98 -26.00
CA ALA A 151 -30.54 -11.68 -26.64
C ALA A 151 -31.57 -10.74 -26.00
N VAL A 152 -32.77 -11.23 -25.64
CA VAL A 152 -33.76 -10.47 -24.87
C VAL A 152 -33.19 -10.06 -23.51
N GLY A 153 -32.50 -10.95 -22.80
CA GLY A 153 -31.84 -10.61 -21.52
C GLY A 153 -30.75 -9.54 -21.67
N ILE A 154 -29.90 -9.65 -22.70
CA ILE A 154 -28.86 -8.66 -23.01
C ILE A 154 -29.49 -7.32 -23.39
N LEU A 155 -30.52 -7.32 -24.25
CA LEU A 155 -31.24 -6.12 -24.66
C LEU A 155 -31.96 -5.45 -23.49
N ALA A 156 -32.59 -6.25 -22.61
CA ALA A 156 -33.22 -5.74 -21.40
C ALA A 156 -32.19 -5.07 -20.48
N ASN A 157 -31.04 -5.70 -20.26
CA ASN A 157 -29.95 -5.11 -19.48
C ASN A 157 -29.40 -3.84 -20.14
N LEU A 158 -29.19 -3.86 -21.46
CA LEU A 158 -28.65 -2.74 -22.23
C LEU A 158 -29.61 -1.55 -22.27
N LEU A 159 -30.92 -1.81 -22.26
CA LEU A 159 -31.95 -0.77 -22.15
C LEU A 159 -32.10 -0.25 -20.71
N LEU A 160 -31.93 -1.12 -19.72
CA LEU A 160 -32.09 -0.77 -18.32
C LEU A 160 -30.96 0.13 -17.81
N ILE A 161 -29.72 -0.07 -18.27
CA ILE A 161 -28.57 0.77 -17.90
C ILE A 161 -28.83 2.27 -18.12
N PRO A 162 -29.19 2.76 -19.33
CA PRO A 162 -29.45 4.18 -19.55
C PRO A 162 -30.70 4.68 -18.80
N VAL A 163 -31.70 3.83 -18.58
CA VAL A 163 -32.88 4.19 -17.75
C VAL A 163 -32.47 4.41 -16.30
N VAL A 164 -31.69 3.48 -15.71
CA VAL A 164 -31.17 3.63 -14.35
C VAL A 164 -30.25 4.84 -14.25
N MET A 165 -29.35 5.00 -15.22
CA MET A 165 -28.45 6.15 -15.30
C MET A 165 -29.23 7.47 -15.35
N PHE A 166 -30.34 7.56 -16.09
CA PHE A 166 -31.19 8.74 -16.14
C PHE A 166 -31.75 9.12 -14.76
N TYR A 167 -32.37 8.17 -14.06
CA TYR A 167 -32.96 8.45 -12.75
C TYR A 167 -31.87 8.75 -11.71
N LEU A 168 -30.75 8.03 -11.74
CA LEU A 168 -29.67 8.27 -10.81
C LEU A 168 -29.02 9.64 -11.04
N LEU A 169 -28.70 10.03 -12.27
CA LEU A 169 -28.15 11.35 -12.56
C LEU A 169 -29.13 12.47 -12.19
N LYS A 170 -30.40 12.31 -12.56
CA LYS A 170 -31.43 13.32 -12.30
C LYS A 170 -31.65 13.54 -10.81
N ASP A 171 -31.82 12.46 -10.04
CA ASP A 171 -32.30 12.51 -8.65
C ASP A 171 -31.21 12.19 -7.61
N TRP A 172 -29.93 12.14 -8.01
CA TRP A 172 -28.79 11.76 -7.15
C TRP A 172 -28.78 12.48 -5.80
N ASP A 173 -28.74 13.81 -5.81
CA ASP A 173 -28.64 14.63 -4.60
C ASP A 173 -29.83 14.45 -3.66
N VAL A 174 -31.02 14.35 -4.25
CA VAL A 174 -32.27 14.14 -3.51
C VAL A 174 -32.28 12.75 -2.87
N MET A 175 -31.82 11.72 -3.59
CA MET A 175 -31.73 10.36 -3.10
C MET A 175 -30.73 10.26 -1.93
N VAL A 176 -29.54 10.84 -2.08
CA VAL A 176 -28.52 10.86 -1.03
C VAL A 176 -29.03 11.60 0.22
N ALA A 177 -29.70 12.74 0.05
CA ALA A 177 -30.28 13.49 1.17
C ALA A 177 -31.38 12.70 1.91
N ARG A 178 -32.24 11.96 1.19
CA ARG A 178 -33.26 11.10 1.80
C ARG A 178 -32.66 9.92 2.53
N VAL A 179 -31.64 9.28 1.96
CA VAL A 179 -30.92 8.17 2.62
C VAL A 179 -30.21 8.67 3.87
N ALA A 180 -29.57 9.84 3.81
CA ALA A 180 -28.95 10.48 4.97
C ALA A 180 -29.97 10.78 6.08
N ALA A 181 -31.22 11.15 5.73
CA ALA A 181 -32.28 11.39 6.70
C ALA A 181 -32.76 10.13 7.45
N LEU A 182 -32.50 8.93 6.92
CA LEU A 182 -32.80 7.67 7.61
C LEU A 182 -31.79 7.36 8.74
N ALA A 183 -30.62 8.00 8.72
CA ALA A 183 -29.61 7.78 9.74
C ALA A 183 -30.03 8.38 11.10
N PRO A 184 -29.88 7.64 12.22
CA PRO A 184 -30.10 8.19 13.55
C PRO A 184 -29.26 9.46 13.77
N ARG A 185 -29.86 10.52 14.33
CA ARG A 185 -29.18 11.82 14.53
C ARG A 185 -27.86 11.70 15.28
N ALA A 186 -27.77 10.76 16.23
CA ALA A 186 -26.55 10.49 17.00
C ALA A 186 -25.38 9.97 16.16
N TRP A 187 -25.66 9.35 15.01
CA TRP A 187 -24.65 8.73 14.13
C TRP A 187 -24.41 9.53 12.86
N MET A 188 -25.10 10.67 12.68
CA MET A 188 -25.01 11.49 11.47
C MET A 188 -23.56 11.91 11.16
N GLY A 189 -22.78 12.24 12.19
CA GLY A 189 -21.36 12.57 12.02
C GLY A 189 -20.50 11.39 11.54
N ALA A 190 -20.80 10.17 11.99
CA ALA A 190 -20.10 8.97 11.52
C ALA A 190 -20.53 8.60 10.09
N VAL A 191 -21.83 8.61 9.80
CA VAL A 191 -22.38 8.29 8.47
C VAL A 191 -21.86 9.26 7.42
N THR A 192 -21.86 10.57 7.69
CA THR A 192 -21.33 11.58 6.76
C THR A 192 -19.83 11.45 6.55
N ARG A 193 -19.06 11.14 7.60
CA ARG A 193 -17.61 10.88 7.47
C ARG A 193 -17.34 9.66 6.61
N ILE A 194 -18.04 8.54 6.85
CA ILE A 194 -17.91 7.30 6.08
C ILE A 194 -18.31 7.53 4.62
N ALA A 195 -19.45 8.19 4.38
CA ALA A 195 -19.93 8.49 3.04
C ALA A 195 -18.93 9.35 2.25
N ARG A 196 -18.38 10.41 2.86
CA ARG A 196 -17.34 11.24 2.22
C ARG A 196 -16.05 10.46 1.96
N ALA A 197 -15.66 9.56 2.85
CA ALA A 197 -14.48 8.73 2.65
C ALA A 197 -14.68 7.72 1.50
N MET A 198 -15.84 7.07 1.43
CA MET A 198 -16.21 6.17 0.33
C MET A 198 -16.27 6.93 -1.00
N ASP A 199 -16.92 8.09 -1.02
CA ASP A 199 -17.02 8.97 -2.20
C ASP A 199 -15.65 9.44 -2.69
N ALA A 200 -14.79 9.91 -1.79
CA ALA A 200 -13.44 10.34 -2.15
C ALA A 200 -12.64 9.21 -2.82
N VAL A 201 -12.70 7.99 -2.26
CA VAL A 201 -11.97 6.82 -2.80
C VAL A 201 -12.50 6.42 -4.17
N VAL A 202 -13.82 6.33 -4.35
CA VAL A 202 -14.43 5.96 -5.64
C VAL A 202 -14.17 7.05 -6.68
N GLY A 203 -14.39 8.31 -6.33
CA GLY A 203 -14.19 9.46 -7.20
C GLY A 203 -12.75 9.63 -7.65
N GLU A 204 -11.76 9.52 -6.75
CA GLU A 204 -10.34 9.57 -7.10
C GLU A 204 -9.94 8.40 -8.00
N PHE A 205 -10.35 7.18 -7.66
CA PHE A 205 -10.04 6.00 -8.47
C PHE A 205 -10.61 6.11 -9.89
N LEU A 206 -11.90 6.41 -10.03
CA LEU A 206 -12.56 6.45 -11.34
C LEU A 206 -12.03 7.57 -12.23
N ARG A 207 -11.79 8.78 -11.68
CA ARG A 207 -11.19 9.88 -12.44
C ARG A 207 -9.77 9.56 -12.88
N GLY A 208 -8.98 8.97 -11.98
CA GLY A 208 -7.64 8.48 -12.31
C GLY A 208 -7.67 7.44 -13.41
N GLN A 209 -8.57 6.46 -13.31
CA GLN A 209 -8.65 5.35 -14.27
C GLN A 209 -9.10 5.80 -15.66
N VAL A 210 -10.05 6.73 -15.76
CA VAL A 210 -10.42 7.33 -17.05
C VAL A 210 -9.23 8.08 -17.67
N ALA A 211 -8.43 8.78 -16.86
CA ALA A 211 -7.22 9.44 -17.34
C ALA A 211 -6.14 8.45 -17.79
N VAL A 212 -5.97 7.32 -17.08
CA VAL A 212 -5.09 6.21 -17.47
C VAL A 212 -5.53 5.66 -18.83
N MET A 213 -6.81 5.31 -18.99
CA MET A 213 -7.34 4.75 -20.24
C MET A 213 -7.10 5.68 -21.42
N ALA A 214 -7.36 6.98 -21.25
CA ALA A 214 -7.14 7.98 -22.30
C ALA A 214 -5.65 8.11 -22.65
N THR A 215 -4.78 8.14 -21.64
CA THR A 215 -3.33 8.26 -21.81
C THR A 215 -2.76 7.03 -22.52
N LEU A 216 -3.15 5.82 -22.11
CA LEU A 216 -2.70 4.57 -22.74
C LEU A 216 -3.26 4.41 -24.15
N SER A 217 -4.52 4.77 -24.37
CA SER A 217 -5.13 4.75 -25.70
C SER A 217 -4.33 5.61 -26.68
N LEU A 218 -3.96 6.83 -26.25
CA LEU A 218 -3.15 7.74 -27.04
C LEU A 218 -1.72 7.21 -27.22
N TYR A 219 -1.08 6.75 -26.15
CA TYR A 219 0.27 6.20 -26.19
C TYR A 219 0.38 5.04 -27.19
N TYR A 220 -0.46 4.01 -27.06
CA TYR A 220 -0.40 2.83 -27.93
C TYR A 220 -0.81 3.17 -29.36
N ALA A 221 -1.83 4.01 -29.57
CA ALA A 221 -2.22 4.42 -30.92
C ALA A 221 -1.07 5.15 -31.64
N VAL A 222 -0.39 6.08 -30.97
CA VAL A 222 0.72 6.85 -31.57
C VAL A 222 1.97 5.98 -31.72
N ALA A 223 2.34 5.20 -30.70
CA ALA A 223 3.56 4.41 -30.73
C ALA A 223 3.50 3.29 -31.79
N LEU A 224 2.37 2.57 -31.88
CA LEU A 224 2.19 1.53 -32.90
C LEU A 224 2.10 2.14 -34.31
N TRP A 225 1.48 3.32 -34.44
CA TRP A 225 1.42 4.04 -35.71
C TRP A 225 2.81 4.51 -36.18
N ALA A 226 3.66 4.95 -35.24
CA ALA A 226 5.03 5.35 -35.53
C ALA A 226 5.90 4.19 -36.04
N VAL A 227 5.61 2.95 -35.63
CA VAL A 227 6.24 1.73 -36.17
C VAL A 227 5.66 1.33 -37.53
N GLY A 228 4.53 1.92 -37.92
CA GLY A 228 3.85 1.66 -39.19
C GLY A 228 2.85 0.52 -39.12
N LEU A 229 2.35 0.14 -37.94
CA LEU A 229 1.34 -0.92 -37.80
C LEU A 229 -0.01 -0.45 -38.36
N ASP A 230 -0.60 -1.17 -39.31
CA ASP A 230 -1.80 -0.73 -40.06
C ASP A 230 -3.03 -0.53 -39.15
N TYR A 231 -3.12 -1.33 -38.08
CA TYR A 231 -4.22 -1.30 -37.11
C TYR A 231 -3.84 -0.62 -35.79
N ALA A 232 -2.85 0.27 -35.81
CA ALA A 232 -2.37 0.96 -34.62
C ALA A 232 -3.47 1.68 -33.82
N LEU A 233 -4.30 2.48 -34.50
CA LEU A 233 -5.36 3.27 -33.84
C LEU A 233 -6.41 2.39 -33.13
N PRO A 234 -7.08 1.43 -33.79
CA PRO A 234 -8.08 0.61 -33.13
C PRO A 234 -7.50 -0.29 -32.04
N ILE A 235 -6.31 -0.86 -32.26
CA ILE A 235 -5.62 -1.68 -31.24
C ILE A 235 -5.23 -0.81 -30.04
N GLY A 236 -4.70 0.39 -30.27
CA GLY A 236 -4.32 1.32 -29.22
C GLY A 236 -5.50 1.75 -28.36
N ILE A 237 -6.61 2.17 -28.98
CA ILE A 237 -7.85 2.52 -28.27
C ILE A 237 -8.39 1.32 -27.49
N LEU A 238 -8.44 0.14 -28.10
CA LEU A 238 -8.92 -1.08 -27.43
C LEU A 238 -8.04 -1.42 -26.22
N THR A 239 -6.72 -1.36 -26.37
CA THR A 239 -5.74 -1.64 -25.31
C THR A 239 -5.91 -0.69 -24.14
N GLY A 240 -6.01 0.62 -24.41
CA GLY A 240 -6.20 1.63 -23.38
C GLY A 240 -7.58 1.57 -22.72
N VAL A 241 -8.66 1.28 -23.45
CA VAL A 241 -9.99 1.11 -22.83
C VAL A 241 -10.05 -0.13 -21.96
N LEU A 242 -9.48 -1.25 -22.42
CA LEU A 242 -9.46 -2.50 -21.66
C LEU A 242 -8.51 -2.48 -20.47
N SER A 243 -7.60 -1.49 -20.37
CA SER A 243 -6.77 -1.29 -19.18
C SER A 243 -7.59 -0.92 -17.95
N PHE A 244 -8.89 -0.63 -18.09
CA PHE A 244 -9.78 -0.48 -16.95
C PHE A 244 -9.73 -1.73 -16.06
N VAL A 245 -9.68 -2.93 -16.66
CA VAL A 245 -9.52 -4.20 -15.95
C VAL A 245 -8.02 -4.51 -15.86
N PRO A 246 -7.46 -4.73 -14.65
CA PRO A 246 -6.03 -4.99 -14.49
C PRO A 246 -5.53 -6.12 -15.40
N PHE A 247 -4.40 -5.87 -16.08
CA PHE A 247 -3.71 -6.77 -17.01
C PHE A 247 -4.47 -7.17 -18.29
N LEU A 248 -5.79 -6.96 -18.36
CA LEU A 248 -6.59 -7.36 -19.51
C LEU A 248 -6.23 -6.55 -20.76
N GLY A 249 -6.11 -5.23 -20.61
CA GLY A 249 -5.73 -4.33 -21.70
C GLY A 249 -4.37 -4.67 -22.29
N PHE A 250 -3.34 -4.76 -21.46
CA PHE A 250 -2.00 -5.16 -21.88
C PHE A 250 -1.99 -6.54 -22.55
N GLY A 251 -2.57 -7.55 -21.91
CA GLY A 251 -2.53 -8.92 -22.42
C GLY A 251 -3.22 -9.07 -23.77
N LEU A 252 -4.48 -8.63 -23.88
CA LEU A 252 -5.23 -8.76 -25.13
C LEU A 252 -4.68 -7.84 -26.22
N GLY A 253 -4.34 -6.59 -25.87
CA GLY A 253 -3.73 -5.64 -26.80
C GLY A 253 -2.42 -6.14 -27.38
N MET A 254 -1.53 -6.65 -26.52
CA MET A 254 -0.22 -7.18 -26.94
C MET A 254 -0.38 -8.38 -27.87
N ILE A 255 -1.28 -9.31 -27.54
CA ILE A 255 -1.56 -10.47 -28.40
C ILE A 255 -2.02 -10.00 -29.77
N LEU A 256 -3.02 -9.11 -29.84
CA LEU A 256 -3.54 -8.61 -31.12
C LEU A 256 -2.47 -7.84 -31.91
N ALA A 257 -1.70 -6.97 -31.25
CA ALA A 257 -0.66 -6.17 -31.89
C ALA A 257 0.49 -7.01 -32.44
N LEU A 258 1.00 -7.95 -31.64
CA LEU A 258 2.07 -8.87 -32.06
C LEU A 258 1.62 -9.74 -33.23
N LEU A 259 0.37 -10.18 -33.18
CA LEU A 259 -0.20 -11.02 -34.20
C LEU A 259 -0.37 -10.27 -35.53
N VAL A 260 -0.87 -9.04 -35.49
CA VAL A 260 -0.87 -8.16 -36.67
C VAL A 260 0.57 -7.90 -37.14
N ALA A 261 1.51 -7.65 -36.24
CA ALA A 261 2.90 -7.36 -36.58
C ALA A 261 3.59 -8.54 -37.30
N VAL A 262 3.40 -9.78 -36.82
CA VAL A 262 3.95 -11.00 -37.46
C VAL A 262 3.39 -11.19 -38.87
N LEU A 263 2.17 -10.74 -39.12
CA LEU A 263 1.49 -10.90 -40.40
C LEU A 263 1.75 -9.75 -41.37
N GLN A 264 2.09 -8.58 -40.85
CA GLN A 264 2.34 -7.37 -41.62
C GLN A 264 3.83 -7.21 -41.98
N PHE A 265 4.72 -7.43 -41.01
CA PHE A 265 6.16 -7.27 -41.19
C PHE A 265 6.80 -8.57 -41.69
N SER A 266 7.70 -8.46 -42.66
CA SER A 266 8.46 -9.59 -43.19
C SER A 266 9.71 -9.92 -42.34
N ASP A 267 10.11 -9.01 -41.47
CA ASP A 267 11.28 -9.09 -40.61
C ASP A 267 10.93 -9.07 -39.12
N TRP A 268 11.76 -9.71 -38.30
CA TRP A 268 11.55 -9.78 -36.84
C TRP A 268 11.72 -8.43 -36.14
N THR A 269 12.31 -7.44 -36.80
CA THR A 269 12.54 -6.10 -36.23
C THR A 269 11.22 -5.40 -35.94
N GLY A 270 10.25 -5.45 -36.86
CA GLY A 270 8.91 -4.86 -36.64
C GLY A 270 8.18 -5.50 -35.46
N VAL A 271 8.25 -6.83 -35.35
CA VAL A 271 7.68 -7.59 -34.22
C VAL A 271 8.37 -7.22 -32.90
N ALA A 272 9.71 -7.10 -32.91
CA ALA A 272 10.49 -6.70 -31.74
C ALA A 272 10.18 -5.27 -31.29
N TRP A 273 9.97 -4.33 -32.21
CA TRP A 273 9.54 -2.97 -31.88
C TRP A 273 8.16 -2.94 -31.24
N VAL A 274 7.19 -3.70 -31.78
CA VAL A 274 5.85 -3.81 -31.18
C VAL A 274 5.92 -4.42 -29.78
N ALA A 275 6.69 -5.50 -29.60
CA ALA A 275 6.92 -6.08 -28.28
C ALA A 275 7.56 -5.06 -27.31
N GLY A 276 8.55 -4.30 -27.79
CA GLY A 276 9.23 -3.25 -27.03
C GLY A 276 8.29 -2.13 -26.60
N ILE A 277 7.38 -1.68 -27.47
CA ILE A 277 6.35 -0.69 -27.15
C ILE A 277 5.42 -1.19 -26.06
N TYR A 278 4.97 -2.44 -26.13
CA TYR A 278 4.11 -3.01 -25.08
C TYR A 278 4.86 -3.14 -23.75
N LEU A 279 6.11 -3.60 -23.77
CA LEU A 279 6.91 -3.68 -22.56
C LEU A 279 7.16 -2.30 -21.93
N ALA A 280 7.53 -1.31 -22.75
CA ALA A 280 7.73 0.06 -22.31
C ALA A 280 6.42 0.67 -21.79
N GLY A 281 5.30 0.42 -22.49
CA GLY A 281 3.96 0.82 -22.10
C GLY A 281 3.54 0.23 -20.76
N GLN A 282 3.79 -1.05 -20.52
CA GLN A 282 3.51 -1.71 -19.24
C GLN A 282 4.34 -1.14 -18.09
N VAL A 283 5.63 -0.87 -18.32
CA VAL A 283 6.50 -0.23 -17.33
C VAL A 283 6.02 1.19 -17.04
N LEU A 284 5.71 1.95 -18.08
CA LEU A 284 5.20 3.32 -17.97
C LEU A 284 3.86 3.34 -17.22
N GLU A 285 2.95 2.44 -17.55
CA GLU A 285 1.67 2.24 -16.86
C GLU A 285 1.88 1.95 -15.39
N SER A 286 2.70 0.95 -15.07
CA SER A 286 2.84 0.41 -13.72
C SER A 286 3.60 1.35 -12.78
N TYR A 287 4.65 2.02 -13.26
CA TYR A 287 5.56 2.81 -12.42
C TYR A 287 5.33 4.32 -12.52
N VAL A 288 4.66 4.82 -13.56
CA VAL A 288 4.53 6.26 -13.80
C VAL A 288 3.07 6.70 -13.90
N ILE A 289 2.30 6.13 -14.83
CA ILE A 289 0.95 6.62 -15.16
C ILE A 289 -0.01 6.27 -14.03
N THR A 290 -0.13 4.99 -13.66
CA THR A 290 -1.08 4.56 -12.63
C THR A 290 -0.78 5.19 -11.27
N PRO A 291 0.47 5.21 -10.75
CA PRO A 291 0.77 5.87 -9.49
C PRO A 291 0.50 7.38 -9.49
N ARG A 292 0.73 8.08 -10.61
CA ARG A 292 0.48 9.54 -10.70
C ARG A 292 -0.98 9.91 -10.89
N LEU A 293 -1.74 9.13 -11.66
CA LEU A 293 -3.12 9.46 -12.03
C LEU A 293 -4.16 8.88 -11.08
N VAL A 294 -3.96 7.65 -10.61
CA VAL A 294 -4.89 6.96 -9.69
C VAL A 294 -4.47 7.16 -8.23
N GLY A 295 -3.18 7.37 -7.98
CA GLY A 295 -2.62 7.51 -6.63
C GLY A 295 -2.53 6.16 -5.89
N GLU A 296 -1.57 6.01 -4.97
CA GLU A 296 -1.41 4.79 -4.15
C GLU A 296 -2.53 4.56 -3.11
N ARG A 297 -3.64 5.30 -3.20
CA ARG A 297 -4.66 5.43 -2.13
C ARG A 297 -5.59 4.25 -2.00
N VAL A 298 -5.66 3.35 -2.98
CA VAL A 298 -6.55 2.18 -2.91
C VAL A 298 -6.05 1.20 -1.84
N GLY A 299 -4.74 1.10 -1.60
CA GLY A 299 -4.16 0.34 -0.47
C GLY A 299 -4.57 -1.13 -0.41
N LEU A 300 -5.01 -1.70 -1.53
CA LEU A 300 -5.40 -3.10 -1.65
C LEU A 300 -4.17 -3.94 -1.98
N HIS A 301 -3.93 -4.97 -1.19
CA HIS A 301 -2.92 -5.98 -1.50
C HIS A 301 -3.24 -6.68 -2.84
N PRO A 302 -2.27 -7.04 -3.70
CA PRO A 302 -2.54 -7.68 -4.99
C PRO A 302 -3.45 -8.91 -4.92
N VAL A 303 -3.29 -9.73 -3.87
CA VAL A 303 -4.17 -10.89 -3.61
C VAL A 303 -5.62 -10.46 -3.34
N ALA A 304 -5.83 -9.35 -2.64
CA ALA A 304 -7.18 -8.83 -2.39
C ALA A 304 -7.82 -8.30 -3.69
N VAL A 305 -7.03 -7.74 -4.60
CA VAL A 305 -7.49 -7.32 -5.93
C VAL A 305 -7.89 -8.54 -6.76
N ILE A 306 -7.06 -9.59 -6.82
CA ILE A 306 -7.38 -10.84 -7.52
C ILE A 306 -8.64 -11.48 -6.95
N PHE A 307 -8.74 -11.57 -5.61
CA PHE A 307 -9.93 -12.07 -4.94
C PHE A 307 -11.16 -11.23 -5.27
N ALA A 308 -11.06 -9.90 -5.24
CA ALA A 308 -12.16 -9.02 -5.57
C ALA A 308 -12.62 -9.21 -7.03
N LEU A 309 -11.69 -9.29 -7.98
CA LEU A 309 -12.00 -9.54 -9.39
C LEU A 309 -12.76 -10.86 -9.56
N ALA A 310 -12.30 -11.93 -8.90
CA ALA A 310 -12.97 -13.23 -8.95
C ALA A 310 -14.33 -13.21 -8.25
N ALA A 311 -14.42 -12.65 -7.05
CA ALA A 311 -15.64 -12.62 -6.24
C ALA A 311 -16.73 -11.76 -6.88
N PHE A 312 -16.42 -10.52 -7.26
CA PHE A 312 -17.38 -9.64 -7.93
C PHE A 312 -17.68 -10.11 -9.35
N GLY A 313 -16.70 -10.70 -10.04
CA GLY A 313 -16.91 -11.34 -11.34
C GLY A 313 -17.91 -12.50 -11.29
N GLN A 314 -17.85 -13.31 -10.23
CA GLN A 314 -18.82 -14.38 -10.02
C GLN A 314 -20.22 -13.85 -9.68
N LEU A 315 -20.31 -12.78 -8.88
CA LEU A 315 -21.59 -12.23 -8.41
C LEU A 315 -22.33 -11.41 -9.48
N PHE A 316 -21.61 -10.57 -10.21
CA PHE A 316 -22.19 -9.56 -11.12
C PHE A 316 -21.65 -9.67 -12.55
N GLY A 317 -20.95 -10.76 -12.89
CA GLY A 317 -20.37 -10.97 -14.22
C GLY A 317 -19.31 -9.93 -14.57
N PHE A 318 -19.22 -9.56 -15.84
CA PHE A 318 -18.23 -8.60 -16.35
C PHE A 318 -18.32 -7.22 -15.67
N VAL A 319 -19.53 -6.74 -15.37
CA VAL A 319 -19.73 -5.48 -14.62
C VAL A 319 -19.12 -5.57 -13.22
N GLY A 320 -19.20 -6.74 -12.58
CA GLY A 320 -18.56 -6.99 -11.30
C GLY A 320 -17.04 -6.94 -11.37
N VAL A 321 -16.44 -7.49 -12.44
CA VAL A 321 -14.99 -7.39 -12.68
C VAL A 321 -14.57 -5.93 -12.85
N LEU A 322 -15.33 -5.16 -13.64
CA LEU A 322 -15.13 -3.72 -13.81
C LEU A 322 -15.16 -3.02 -12.44
N LEU A 323 -16.20 -3.29 -11.65
CA LEU A 323 -16.39 -2.65 -10.35
C LEU A 323 -15.55 -3.21 -9.21
N ALA A 324 -14.77 -4.26 -9.44
CA ALA A 324 -14.15 -5.03 -8.36
C ALA A 324 -13.23 -4.18 -7.49
N VAL A 325 -12.34 -3.40 -8.12
CA VAL A 325 -11.37 -2.55 -7.42
C VAL A 325 -12.04 -1.44 -6.61
N PRO A 326 -12.93 -0.60 -7.18
CA PRO A 326 -13.58 0.45 -6.40
C PRO A 326 -14.52 -0.12 -5.33
N LEU A 327 -15.26 -1.20 -5.60
CA LEU A 327 -16.11 -1.84 -4.59
C LEU A 327 -15.29 -2.46 -3.46
N ALA A 328 -14.16 -3.09 -3.76
CA ALA A 328 -13.26 -3.62 -2.74
C ALA A 328 -12.64 -2.51 -1.88
N ALA A 329 -12.28 -1.38 -2.48
CA ALA A 329 -11.75 -0.23 -1.76
C ALA A 329 -12.81 0.36 -0.80
N VAL A 330 -14.04 0.51 -1.29
CA VAL A 330 -15.19 0.94 -0.49
C VAL A 330 -15.49 -0.03 0.65
N LEU A 331 -15.48 -1.34 0.37
CA LEU A 331 -15.67 -2.37 1.37
C LEU A 331 -14.56 -2.34 2.42
N LEU A 332 -13.30 -2.12 2.03
CA LEU A 332 -12.18 -1.99 2.94
C LEU A 332 -12.32 -0.75 3.86
N VAL A 333 -12.74 0.40 3.31
CA VAL A 333 -13.03 1.60 4.12
C VAL A 333 -14.15 1.31 5.12
N GLY A 334 -15.23 0.67 4.66
CA GLY A 334 -16.33 0.24 5.52
C GLY A 334 -15.87 -0.71 6.62
N LEU A 335 -15.05 -1.71 6.30
CA LEU A 335 -14.49 -2.67 7.27
C LEU A 335 -13.55 -2.01 8.27
N ARG A 336 -12.72 -1.05 7.84
CA ARG A 336 -11.85 -0.27 8.75
C ARG A 336 -12.67 0.52 9.76
N GLU A 337 -13.73 1.20 9.31
CA GLU A 337 -14.61 1.97 10.19
C GLU A 337 -15.45 1.05 11.09
N LEU A 338 -15.97 -0.06 10.55
CA LEU A 338 -16.66 -1.10 11.31
C LEU A 338 -15.75 -1.70 12.38
N ARG A 339 -14.47 -1.92 12.09
CA ARG A 339 -13.48 -2.39 13.06
C ARG A 339 -13.34 -1.41 14.21
N THR A 340 -13.18 -0.11 13.95
CA THR A 340 -13.14 0.91 15.01
C THR A 340 -14.41 0.94 15.86
N VAL A 341 -15.59 0.80 15.24
CA VAL A 341 -16.87 0.75 15.98
C VAL A 341 -16.98 -0.55 16.79
N TYR A 342 -16.57 -1.68 16.23
CA TYR A 342 -16.52 -2.97 16.90
C TYR A 342 -15.58 -2.91 18.09
N GLU A 343 -14.34 -2.42 17.93
CA GLU A 343 -13.35 -2.24 18.99
C GLU A 343 -13.85 -1.28 20.10
N ALA A 344 -14.67 -0.31 19.74
CA ALA A 344 -15.32 0.60 20.69
C ALA A 344 -16.57 0.02 21.37
N SER A 345 -17.17 -1.04 20.83
CA SER A 345 -18.45 -1.59 21.28
C SER A 345 -18.33 -2.35 22.61
N ALA A 346 -19.42 -2.37 23.38
CA ALA A 346 -19.53 -3.18 24.60
C ALA A 346 -19.48 -4.70 24.34
N LEU A 347 -19.60 -5.14 23.08
CA LEU A 347 -19.47 -6.53 22.67
C LEU A 347 -18.00 -6.95 22.60
N TYR A 348 -17.15 -6.14 21.95
CA TYR A 348 -15.70 -6.35 21.90
C TYR A 348 -15.04 -6.05 23.25
N ARG A 349 -15.47 -4.97 23.91
CA ARG A 349 -15.14 -4.66 25.29
C ARG A 349 -15.90 -5.54 26.30
N GLY A 350 -16.65 -6.53 25.81
CA GLY A 350 -17.49 -7.41 26.61
C GLY A 350 -16.72 -7.92 27.80
N SER A 351 -17.41 -8.00 28.94
CA SER A 351 -16.89 -8.48 30.22
C SER A 351 -16.26 -9.85 30.03
N TYR A 352 -14.98 -9.85 29.65
CA TYR A 352 -14.08 -10.94 29.87
C TYR A 352 -13.98 -11.01 31.40
N ASN A 353 -14.85 -11.83 31.98
CA ASN A 353 -14.68 -12.27 33.35
C ASN A 353 -13.36 -13.05 33.38
N ALA A 354 -12.25 -12.33 33.60
CA ALA A 354 -11.01 -12.93 34.07
C ALA A 354 -11.27 -13.81 35.31
N ALA A 355 -12.34 -13.51 36.07
CA ALA A 355 -12.81 -14.29 37.21
C ALA A 355 -13.23 -15.74 36.92
N SER A 356 -13.74 -16.10 35.72
CA SER A 356 -14.23 -17.47 35.47
C SER A 356 -13.16 -18.44 34.95
N VAL A 357 -11.97 -17.95 34.61
CA VAL A 357 -10.76 -18.78 34.47
C VAL A 357 -9.93 -18.74 35.76
N HIS A 358 -10.11 -17.73 36.61
CA HIS A 358 -9.42 -17.61 37.90
C HIS A 358 -9.93 -18.51 39.03
N SER A 359 -11.01 -19.29 38.87
CA SER A 359 -11.42 -20.26 39.92
C SER A 359 -10.74 -21.63 39.82
N ALA A 360 -9.90 -21.86 38.80
CA ALA A 360 -9.17 -23.13 38.65
C ALA A 360 -7.69 -22.95 38.24
N MET A 361 -7.13 -21.75 38.43
CA MET A 361 -5.68 -21.55 38.37
C MET A 361 -5.25 -20.80 39.63
N PRO A 362 -4.26 -21.31 40.39
CA PRO A 362 -3.78 -20.64 41.58
C PRO A 362 -3.32 -19.23 41.19
N ALA A 363 -3.61 -18.25 42.05
CA ALA A 363 -3.26 -16.84 41.89
C ALA A 363 -1.89 -16.67 41.21
N MET A 364 -1.91 -16.38 39.91
CA MET A 364 -0.73 -15.90 39.19
C MET A 364 -0.65 -14.41 39.50
N THR A 365 0.14 -14.18 40.56
CA THR A 365 0.81 -12.96 40.98
C THR A 365 1.01 -11.92 39.87
N ALA A 366 0.87 -10.65 40.26
CA ALA A 366 1.34 -9.48 39.52
C ALA A 366 2.72 -9.76 38.88
N PRO A 367 3.01 -9.21 37.68
CA PRO A 367 4.28 -9.48 37.03
C PRO A 367 5.42 -9.04 37.96
N LEU A 368 6.12 -10.03 38.50
CA LEU A 368 7.32 -9.86 39.29
C LEU A 368 8.33 -9.07 38.44
N LEU A 369 8.98 -8.08 39.05
CA LEU A 369 10.18 -7.42 38.52
C LEU A 369 11.09 -8.48 37.86
N GLY A 370 11.21 -8.43 36.53
CA GLY A 370 12.06 -9.35 35.75
C GLY A 370 11.40 -10.13 34.61
N GLN A 371 10.06 -10.12 34.46
CA GLN A 371 9.43 -10.71 33.26
C GLN A 371 9.41 -9.73 32.07
N PRO A 372 9.65 -10.20 30.83
CA PRO A 372 9.61 -9.35 29.65
C PRO A 372 8.21 -8.84 29.35
N LEU A 373 8.08 -7.53 29.10
CA LEU A 373 6.82 -6.90 28.72
C LEU A 373 6.69 -6.90 27.20
N LEU A 374 5.88 -7.79 26.65
CA LEU A 374 5.56 -7.79 25.21
C LEU A 374 4.53 -6.72 24.86
N GLU A 375 3.49 -6.55 25.67
CA GLU A 375 2.45 -5.54 25.46
C GLU A 375 2.07 -4.94 26.81
N SER A 376 1.93 -3.62 26.83
CA SER A 376 1.34 -2.93 27.95
C SER A 376 -0.20 -2.93 27.88
N ARG A 377 -0.81 -3.02 29.06
CA ARG A 377 -2.25 -3.07 29.31
C ARG A 377 -2.57 -2.06 30.40
N ILE A 378 -2.54 -0.79 30.02
CA ILE A 378 -2.93 0.36 30.86
C ILE A 378 -4.39 0.66 30.56
N ALA A 379 -5.28 0.35 31.50
CA ALA A 379 -6.72 0.61 31.42
C ALA A 379 -7.09 2.02 31.88
N SER A 380 -6.26 2.65 32.71
CA SER A 380 -6.48 4.03 33.19
C SER A 380 -6.31 5.09 32.10
N LEU A 381 -5.64 4.78 30.99
CA LEU A 381 -5.36 5.72 29.91
C LEU A 381 -5.85 5.19 28.54
N PRO A 382 -6.35 6.06 27.64
CA PRO A 382 -6.70 5.65 26.28
C PRO A 382 -5.47 5.26 25.46
N LEU A 383 -5.48 4.06 24.87
CA LEU A 383 -4.46 3.64 23.90
C LEU A 383 -4.61 4.45 22.60
N VAL A 384 -3.50 5.05 22.14
CA VAL A 384 -3.43 5.83 20.90
C VAL A 384 -2.91 4.97 19.76
N HIS A 385 -1.80 4.27 19.97
CA HIS A 385 -1.13 3.50 18.94
C HIS A 385 -0.20 2.44 19.54
N ARG A 386 -0.07 1.28 18.87
CA ARG A 386 1.00 0.31 19.14
C ARG A 386 1.89 0.19 17.92
N GLY A 387 3.13 0.62 18.07
CA GLY A 387 4.17 0.43 17.08
C GLY A 387 4.92 -0.88 17.28
N LYS A 388 6.00 -1.08 16.50
CA LYS A 388 6.84 -2.29 16.56
C LYS A 388 7.38 -2.55 17.97
N VAL A 389 7.80 -1.51 18.68
CA VAL A 389 8.47 -1.60 19.99
C VAL A 389 7.78 -0.77 21.08
N ARG A 390 6.89 0.15 20.72
CA ARG A 390 6.33 1.13 21.67
C ARG A 390 4.82 1.10 21.67
N ASP A 391 4.24 1.20 22.86
CA ASP A 391 2.82 1.38 23.08
C ASP A 391 2.58 2.82 23.57
N ILE A 392 1.67 3.55 22.93
CA ILE A 392 1.47 4.98 23.15
C ILE A 392 0.07 5.20 23.70
N TYR A 393 -0.03 5.88 24.83
CA TYR A 393 -1.28 6.22 25.51
C TYR A 393 -1.46 7.73 25.58
N ALA A 394 -2.72 8.19 25.57
CA ALA A 394 -3.05 9.60 25.75
C ALA A 394 -3.10 9.94 27.25
N VAL A 395 -2.42 11.02 27.64
CA VAL A 395 -2.53 11.60 28.99
C VAL A 395 -3.23 12.94 28.84
N GLY A 396 -4.56 12.93 28.95
CA GLY A 396 -5.37 14.11 28.63
C GLY A 396 -5.35 14.46 27.12
N GLY A 397 -5.41 15.75 26.80
CA GLY A 397 -5.50 16.24 25.41
C GLY A 397 -4.15 16.59 24.76
N ASP A 398 -3.14 16.88 25.57
CA ASP A 398 -1.89 17.55 25.15
C ASP A 398 -0.62 16.74 25.44
N LYS A 399 -0.74 15.58 26.11
CA LYS A 399 0.38 14.72 26.50
C LYS A 399 0.18 13.28 26.06
N LEU A 400 1.28 12.57 25.92
CA LEU A 400 1.33 11.14 25.64
C LEU A 400 2.20 10.44 26.68
N LEU A 401 1.85 9.21 27.01
CA LEU A 401 2.71 8.27 27.72
C LEU A 401 3.24 7.27 26.68
N ILE A 402 4.56 7.26 26.47
CA ILE A 402 5.22 6.31 25.57
C ILE A 402 5.83 5.21 26.44
N VAL A 403 5.31 3.98 26.30
CA VAL A 403 5.82 2.77 26.97
C VAL A 403 6.68 2.01 25.98
N THR A 404 7.98 1.89 26.27
CA THR A 404 8.91 1.08 25.46
C THR A 404 8.90 -0.35 25.95
N THR A 405 8.47 -1.27 25.08
CA THR A 405 8.32 -2.68 25.43
C THR A 405 9.60 -3.47 25.16
N ASP A 406 9.62 -4.73 25.58
CA ASP A 406 10.71 -5.68 25.35
C ASP A 406 10.60 -6.37 23.97
N ARG A 407 9.68 -5.90 23.11
CA ARG A 407 9.56 -6.37 21.72
C ARG A 407 10.81 -6.03 20.92
N LEU A 408 11.20 -6.98 20.07
CA LEU A 408 12.27 -6.81 19.10
C LEU A 408 11.69 -6.96 17.69
N SER A 409 12.10 -6.10 16.77
CA SER A 409 11.77 -6.22 15.36
C SER A 409 13.01 -6.35 14.49
N ALA A 410 12.95 -7.23 13.50
CA ALA A 410 13.97 -7.41 12.47
C ALA A 410 13.29 -7.60 11.11
N PHE A 411 13.85 -6.99 10.06
CA PHE A 411 13.27 -7.01 8.71
C PHE A 411 11.77 -6.65 8.69
N ASP A 412 11.41 -5.60 9.43
CA ASP A 412 10.03 -5.09 9.60
C ASP A 412 9.00 -6.02 10.25
N VAL A 413 9.43 -7.21 10.71
CA VAL A 413 8.58 -8.15 11.48
C VAL A 413 8.96 -8.10 12.95
N VAL A 414 7.95 -8.08 13.83
CA VAL A 414 8.14 -8.22 15.29
C VAL A 414 8.34 -9.69 15.62
N MET A 415 9.42 -10.00 16.34
CA MET A 415 9.75 -11.36 16.76
C MET A 415 8.81 -11.82 17.89
N PRO A 416 8.45 -13.12 17.92
CA PRO A 416 7.60 -13.65 19.01
C PRO A 416 8.35 -13.66 20.35
N THR A 417 9.68 -13.80 20.33
CA THR A 417 10.53 -13.83 21.52
C THR A 417 10.95 -12.42 21.96
N PRO A 418 10.63 -11.99 23.20
CA PRO A 418 11.07 -10.69 23.71
C PRO A 418 12.55 -10.69 24.15
N ILE A 419 13.13 -9.50 24.22
CA ILE A 419 14.45 -9.26 24.83
C ILE A 419 14.23 -8.58 26.17
N ALA A 420 14.21 -9.37 27.26
CA ALA A 420 13.95 -8.86 28.60
C ALA A 420 14.88 -7.69 28.99
N GLY A 421 14.29 -6.60 29.48
CA GLY A 421 15.00 -5.39 29.92
C GLY A 421 15.38 -4.42 28.78
N LYS A 422 15.08 -4.76 27.52
CA LYS A 422 15.35 -3.88 26.37
C LYS A 422 14.61 -2.55 26.50
N GLY A 423 13.32 -2.58 26.87
CA GLY A 423 12.52 -1.37 26.97
C GLY A 423 13.07 -0.34 27.96
N GLU A 424 13.57 -0.83 29.09
CA GLU A 424 14.22 -0.02 30.13
C GLU A 424 15.53 0.60 29.63
N VAL A 425 16.38 -0.21 28.98
CA VAL A 425 17.63 0.27 28.38
C VAL A 425 17.38 1.40 27.38
N LEU A 426 16.49 1.19 26.43
CA LEU A 426 16.19 2.17 25.38
C LEU A 426 15.65 3.49 25.96
N THR A 427 14.81 3.38 27.00
CA THR A 427 14.22 4.52 27.71
C THR A 427 15.29 5.31 28.46
N LYS A 428 16.17 4.64 29.22
CA LYS A 428 17.26 5.28 29.96
C LYS A 428 18.28 5.96 29.04
N VAL A 429 18.66 5.30 27.96
CA VAL A 429 19.56 5.88 26.94
C VAL A 429 18.93 7.11 26.29
N SER A 430 17.64 7.05 25.92
CA SER A 430 16.94 8.20 25.35
C SER A 430 16.88 9.38 26.33
N ALA A 431 16.50 9.12 27.58
CA ALA A 431 16.44 10.16 28.61
C ALA A 431 17.80 10.83 28.85
N PHE A 432 18.88 10.03 28.90
CA PHE A 432 20.25 10.53 29.00
C PHE A 432 20.60 11.48 27.84
N TRP A 433 20.30 11.10 26.61
CA TRP A 433 20.62 11.92 25.44
C TRP A 433 19.77 13.17 25.34
N PHE A 434 18.48 13.09 25.66
CA PHE A 434 17.61 14.25 25.74
C PHE A 434 18.13 15.27 26.74
N ASP A 435 18.59 14.85 27.93
CA ASP A 435 19.14 15.76 28.92
C ASP A 435 20.51 16.32 28.49
N LYS A 436 21.40 15.46 28.01
CA LYS A 436 22.77 15.84 27.64
C LYS A 436 22.83 16.82 26.46
N LEU A 437 21.90 16.72 25.52
CA LEU A 437 21.87 17.51 24.28
C LEU A 437 20.77 18.57 24.25
N LYS A 438 20.04 18.80 25.35
CA LYS A 438 18.94 19.78 25.43
C LYS A 438 19.32 21.22 25.06
N ALA A 439 20.61 21.55 25.14
CA ALA A 439 21.12 22.86 24.75
C ALA A 439 21.10 23.09 23.23
N ILE A 440 21.11 22.02 22.42
CA ILE A 440 21.07 22.10 20.95
C ILE A 440 19.63 22.27 20.47
N VAL A 441 18.73 21.43 20.98
CA VAL A 441 17.30 21.44 20.65
C VAL A 441 16.49 20.91 21.84
N PRO A 442 15.34 21.51 22.17
CA PRO A 442 14.45 20.95 23.18
C PRO A 442 13.91 19.59 22.73
N SER A 443 13.63 18.71 23.69
CA SER A 443 12.97 17.44 23.46
C SER A 443 11.48 17.50 23.80
N GLN A 444 10.73 16.50 23.35
CA GLN A 444 9.32 16.34 23.74
C GLN A 444 9.12 15.83 25.17
N ALA A 445 10.19 15.35 25.83
CA ALA A 445 10.10 14.76 27.17
C ALA A 445 9.71 15.81 28.21
N LEU A 446 8.83 15.41 29.13
CA LEU A 446 8.37 16.25 30.23
C LEU A 446 8.88 15.69 31.55
N ASP A 447 9.12 16.59 32.50
CA ASP A 447 9.49 16.23 33.88
C ASP A 447 8.24 15.79 34.67
N ILE A 448 7.66 14.67 34.24
CA ILE A 448 6.49 14.03 34.85
C ILE A 448 6.79 12.55 35.00
N ALA A 449 6.68 12.04 36.22
CA ALA A 449 6.86 10.62 36.51
C ALA A 449 5.80 9.78 35.76
N PRO A 450 6.19 8.80 34.93
CA PRO A 450 5.24 7.90 34.26
C PRO A 450 4.27 7.19 35.22
N GLU A 451 4.73 6.87 36.42
CA GLU A 451 3.95 6.22 37.48
C GLU A 451 2.83 7.10 38.03
N SER A 452 2.95 8.44 37.91
CA SER A 452 1.94 9.37 38.42
C SER A 452 0.75 9.56 37.48
N VAL A 453 0.84 9.06 36.24
CA VAL A 453 -0.23 9.22 35.23
C VAL A 453 -1.02 7.92 34.99
N VAL A 454 -0.71 6.85 35.71
CA VAL A 454 -1.38 5.54 35.63
C VAL A 454 -1.95 5.12 36.98
N ALA A 455 -2.84 4.12 37.00
CA ALA A 455 -3.35 3.57 38.25
C ALA A 455 -2.26 2.81 39.01
N ASP A 456 -2.38 2.70 40.34
CA ASP A 456 -1.39 2.04 41.20
C ASP A 456 -1.09 0.60 40.77
N SER A 457 -2.11 -0.14 40.31
CA SER A 457 -1.97 -1.51 39.80
C SER A 457 -1.26 -1.63 38.45
N GLU A 458 -0.96 -0.52 37.78
CA GLU A 458 -0.38 -0.48 36.44
C GLU A 458 1.07 0.04 36.45
N ARG A 459 1.57 0.53 37.59
CA ARG A 459 2.89 1.16 37.73
C ARG A 459 4.04 0.26 37.29
N ASP A 460 3.95 -1.05 37.55
CA ASP A 460 4.96 -2.04 37.17
C ASP A 460 5.18 -2.13 35.64
N GLN A 461 4.17 -1.75 34.85
CA GLN A 461 4.25 -1.77 33.38
C GLN A 461 4.97 -0.55 32.79
N VAL A 462 5.10 0.53 33.57
CA VAL A 462 5.68 1.81 33.10
C VAL A 462 7.00 2.15 33.78
N ALA A 463 7.23 1.65 34.99
CA ALA A 463 8.42 1.94 35.79
C ALA A 463 9.71 1.65 35.00
N GLY A 464 10.56 2.66 34.89
CA GLY A 464 11.86 2.60 34.22
C GLY A 464 11.84 2.46 32.69
N ARG A 465 10.67 2.28 32.06
CA ARG A 465 10.54 1.98 30.63
C ARG A 465 9.56 2.87 29.87
N ALA A 466 9.04 3.91 30.53
CA ALA A 466 8.12 4.86 29.92
C ALA A 466 8.59 6.30 30.10
N ILE A 467 8.11 7.18 29.22
CA ILE A 467 8.34 8.63 29.28
C ILE A 467 7.02 9.34 29.00
N VAL A 468 6.71 10.37 29.80
CA VAL A 468 5.61 11.29 29.51
C VAL A 468 6.13 12.40 28.59
N VAL A 469 5.47 12.61 27.46
CA VAL A 469 5.90 13.56 26.43
C VAL A 469 4.78 14.51 26.04
N ARG A 470 5.14 15.67 25.50
CA ARG A 470 4.20 16.57 24.85
C ARG A 470 3.71 15.94 23.54
N LYS A 471 2.40 16.04 23.28
CA LYS A 471 1.83 15.65 21.99
C LYS A 471 2.15 16.73 20.95
N LEU A 472 2.94 16.36 19.94
CA LEU A 472 3.40 17.27 18.88
C LEU A 472 3.04 16.73 17.50
N LYS A 473 2.98 17.62 16.50
CA LYS A 473 2.85 17.22 15.10
C LYS A 473 4.24 16.86 14.56
N ALA A 474 4.46 15.57 14.29
CA ALA A 474 5.70 15.07 13.70
C ALA A 474 5.88 15.59 12.26
N LEU A 475 7.13 15.86 11.89
CA LEU A 475 7.52 16.11 10.50
C LEU A 475 7.54 14.78 9.72
N PRO A 476 7.18 14.78 8.44
CA PRO A 476 7.12 13.56 7.61
C PRO A 476 8.51 13.11 7.11
N ILE A 477 9.56 13.33 7.90
CA ILE A 477 10.96 13.13 7.52
C ILE A 477 11.69 12.31 8.59
N GLU A 478 12.42 11.30 8.13
CA GLU A 478 13.44 10.63 8.91
C GLU A 478 14.79 11.34 8.70
N ALA A 479 15.27 12.01 9.73
CA ALA A 479 16.46 12.83 9.67
C ALA A 479 17.70 12.00 10.01
N ILE A 480 18.23 11.27 9.02
CA ILE A 480 19.36 10.36 9.20
C ILE A 480 20.68 11.11 9.02
N VAL A 481 21.63 10.87 9.93
CA VAL A 481 23.01 11.35 9.81
C VAL A 481 23.97 10.17 9.82
N ARG A 482 24.96 10.21 8.93
CA ARG A 482 25.98 9.17 8.77
C ARG A 482 27.35 9.77 8.95
N GLY A 483 28.17 9.21 9.84
CA GLY A 483 29.61 9.48 9.88
C GLY A 483 30.45 8.35 9.33
N TYR A 484 29.85 7.18 9.08
CA TYR A 484 30.51 6.02 8.48
C TYR A 484 29.64 5.44 7.36
N LEU A 485 30.30 4.89 6.34
CA LEU A 485 29.64 4.43 5.12
C LEU A 485 29.21 2.96 5.23
N VAL A 486 27.96 2.72 5.61
CA VAL A 486 27.39 1.37 5.78
C VAL A 486 25.90 1.31 5.41
N GLY A 487 25.34 0.10 5.39
CA GLY A 487 23.91 -0.13 5.18
C GLY A 487 23.44 0.33 3.80
N SER A 488 22.29 1.03 3.75
CA SER A 488 21.76 1.58 2.49
C SER A 488 22.68 2.62 1.86
N GLY A 489 23.38 3.43 2.66
CA GLY A 489 24.34 4.41 2.14
C GLY A 489 25.53 3.76 1.42
N TRP A 490 26.04 2.63 1.94
CA TRP A 490 27.08 1.87 1.24
C TRP A 490 26.57 1.30 -0.09
N LYS A 491 25.37 0.72 -0.11
CA LYS A 491 24.76 0.18 -1.33
C LYS A 491 24.57 1.26 -2.41
N GLU A 492 24.12 2.45 -2.02
CA GLU A 492 23.94 3.57 -2.94
C GLU A 492 25.28 4.09 -3.47
N TYR A 493 26.27 4.26 -2.59
CA TYR A 493 27.62 4.67 -3.00
C TYR A 493 28.27 3.68 -3.98
N GLN A 494 28.05 2.37 -3.83
CA GLN A 494 28.54 1.38 -4.79
C GLN A 494 27.93 1.55 -6.19
N ALA A 495 26.70 2.06 -6.28
CA ALA A 495 26.00 2.24 -7.55
C ALA A 495 26.34 3.58 -8.23
N SER A 496 26.44 4.68 -7.47
CA SER A 496 26.53 6.04 -8.03
C SER A 496 27.66 6.90 -7.46
N GLN A 497 28.47 6.38 -6.53
CA GLN A 497 29.46 7.14 -5.77
C GLN A 497 28.87 8.36 -5.04
N SER A 498 27.58 8.30 -4.71
CA SER A 498 26.84 9.31 -3.97
C SER A 498 25.92 8.68 -2.93
N VAL A 499 25.47 9.47 -1.95
CA VAL A 499 24.40 9.08 -1.02
C VAL A 499 23.43 10.25 -0.87
N CYS A 500 22.14 10.04 -1.15
CA CYS A 500 21.11 11.09 -1.18
C CYS A 500 21.52 12.30 -2.04
N GLY A 501 22.13 12.04 -3.20
CA GLY A 501 22.64 13.08 -4.10
C GLY A 501 23.96 13.75 -3.68
N ILE A 502 24.51 13.40 -2.51
CA ILE A 502 25.80 13.94 -2.04
C ILE A 502 26.94 13.09 -2.60
N ALA A 503 27.75 13.67 -3.49
CA ALA A 503 28.93 13.00 -4.04
C ALA A 503 29.97 12.72 -2.94
N LEU A 504 30.51 11.50 -2.91
CA LEU A 504 31.54 11.09 -1.96
C LEU A 504 32.87 10.81 -2.66
N PRO A 505 34.01 10.91 -1.95
CA PRO A 505 35.32 10.57 -2.52
C PRO A 505 35.34 9.14 -3.08
N ALA A 506 36.05 8.95 -4.20
CA ALA A 506 36.25 7.62 -4.76
C ALA A 506 37.15 6.75 -3.86
N GLY A 507 37.01 5.44 -3.96
CA GLY A 507 37.86 4.46 -3.26
C GLY A 507 37.48 4.17 -1.81
N LEU A 508 36.38 4.74 -1.29
CA LEU A 508 35.86 4.35 0.02
C LEU A 508 35.47 2.87 0.06
N ALA A 509 35.78 2.20 1.16
CA ALA A 509 35.39 0.85 1.49
C ALA A 509 34.21 0.82 2.47
N GLN A 510 33.59 -0.37 2.62
CA GLN A 510 32.54 -0.57 3.60
C GLN A 510 33.03 -0.24 5.02
N ALA A 511 32.22 0.48 5.79
CA ALA A 511 32.53 0.95 7.13
C ALA A 511 33.64 1.99 7.21
N ASP A 512 34.06 2.61 6.10
CA ASP A 512 34.96 3.77 6.16
C ASP A 512 34.32 4.94 6.90
N ARG A 513 35.15 5.64 7.67
CA ARG A 513 34.79 6.94 8.24
C ARG A 513 34.69 7.96 7.11
N LEU A 514 33.57 8.67 7.05
CA LEU A 514 33.39 9.76 6.09
C LEU A 514 34.25 10.97 6.49
N PRO A 515 34.74 11.76 5.51
CA PRO A 515 35.51 12.97 5.80
C PRO A 515 34.76 13.93 6.74
N GLU A 516 33.46 14.08 6.50
CA GLU A 516 32.54 14.79 7.36
C GLU A 516 31.23 14.00 7.47
N PRO A 517 30.50 14.10 8.61
CA PRO A 517 29.18 13.53 8.70
C PRO A 517 28.22 14.17 7.69
N ILE A 518 27.46 13.33 7.00
CA ILE A 518 26.49 13.75 5.98
C ILE A 518 25.06 13.56 6.48
N PHE A 519 24.17 14.46 6.04
CA PHE A 519 22.75 14.37 6.29
C PHE A 519 22.05 13.71 5.10
N THR A 520 21.36 12.60 5.34
CA THR A 520 20.79 11.73 4.29
C THR A 520 19.32 11.47 4.59
N PRO A 521 18.40 12.40 4.31
CA PRO A 521 17.01 12.28 4.73
C PRO A 521 16.29 11.14 4.00
N SER A 522 15.27 10.58 4.65
CA SER A 522 14.29 9.71 3.99
C SER A 522 12.86 10.14 4.32
N THR A 523 11.92 9.80 3.43
CA THR A 523 10.50 10.01 3.70
C THR A 523 9.97 8.93 4.64
N LYS A 524 9.06 9.32 5.52
CA LYS A 524 8.37 8.37 6.41
C LYS A 524 7.22 7.72 5.64
N ALA A 525 7.42 6.49 5.19
CA ALA A 525 6.42 5.78 4.39
C ALA A 525 5.23 5.33 5.26
N ALA A 526 4.06 5.11 4.64
CA ALA A 526 2.91 4.55 5.35
C ALA A 526 3.21 3.11 5.84
N VAL A 527 2.54 2.67 6.90
CA VAL A 527 2.74 1.33 7.51
C VAL A 527 2.65 0.23 6.45
N GLY A 528 3.78 -0.39 6.11
CA GLY A 528 3.89 -1.47 5.11
C GLY A 528 4.70 -1.12 3.85
N ALA A 529 5.10 0.14 3.66
CA ALA A 529 6.06 0.57 2.64
C ALA A 529 7.45 0.83 3.25
N HIS A 530 8.50 0.82 2.43
CA HIS A 530 9.87 1.11 2.87
C HIS A 530 10.15 2.62 2.80
N ASP A 531 10.89 3.14 3.78
CA ASP A 531 11.35 4.53 3.77
C ASP A 531 12.27 4.76 2.55
N GLU A 532 12.02 5.84 1.81
CA GLU A 532 12.76 6.17 0.59
C GLU A 532 13.79 7.26 0.87
N ASN A 533 15.06 7.00 0.55
CA ASN A 533 16.11 8.02 0.58
C ASN A 533 15.75 9.14 -0.40
N ILE A 534 15.74 10.38 0.09
CA ILE A 534 15.53 11.58 -0.72
C ILE A 534 16.74 12.50 -0.61
N ASP A 535 16.92 13.37 -1.60
CA ASP A 535 17.90 14.45 -1.51
C ASP A 535 17.38 15.63 -0.66
N PHE A 536 18.28 16.57 -0.37
CA PHE A 536 17.95 17.74 0.45
C PHE A 536 16.94 18.67 -0.21
N ASP A 537 16.97 18.81 -1.54
CA ASP A 537 16.09 19.71 -2.28
C ASP A 537 14.66 19.18 -2.31
N GLN A 538 14.50 17.86 -2.47
CA GLN A 538 13.23 17.15 -2.32
C GLN A 538 12.67 17.33 -0.90
N MET A 539 13.49 17.18 0.14
CA MET A 539 13.06 17.46 1.52
C MET A 539 12.63 18.92 1.71
N ALA A 540 13.41 19.86 1.18
CA ALA A 540 13.10 21.29 1.24
C ALA A 540 11.77 21.64 0.54
N ALA A 541 11.45 20.96 -0.56
CA ALA A 541 10.16 21.10 -1.22
C ALA A 541 8.98 20.57 -0.37
N LEU A 542 9.21 19.54 0.46
CA LEU A 542 8.18 18.93 1.30
C LEU A 542 7.87 19.74 2.57
N ILE A 543 8.89 20.26 3.24
CA ILE A 543 8.72 20.92 4.56
C ILE A 543 9.10 22.40 4.58
N GLY A 544 9.53 22.96 3.45
CA GLY A 544 10.02 24.33 3.33
C GLY A 544 11.53 24.44 3.57
N ALA A 545 12.19 25.33 2.83
CA ALA A 545 13.65 25.47 2.81
C ALA A 545 14.25 25.84 4.17
N ASP A 546 13.66 26.80 4.89
CA ASP A 546 14.16 27.25 6.19
C ASP A 546 14.11 26.13 7.23
N LEU A 547 12.99 25.41 7.28
CA LEU A 547 12.81 24.30 8.19
C LEU A 547 13.71 23.12 7.82
N ALA A 548 13.88 22.82 6.52
CA ALA A 548 14.79 21.77 6.07
C ALA A 548 16.25 22.05 6.45
N LYS A 549 16.69 23.31 6.30
CA LYS A 549 18.00 23.76 6.76
C LYS A 549 18.14 23.58 8.27
N GLN A 550 17.14 24.00 9.05
CA GLN A 550 17.16 23.84 10.51
C GLN A 550 17.25 22.37 10.92
N VAL A 551 16.45 21.48 10.32
CA VAL A 551 16.48 20.04 10.61
C VAL A 551 17.87 19.47 10.31
N ARG A 552 18.43 19.74 9.12
CA ARG A 552 19.78 19.28 8.76
C ARG A 552 20.84 19.75 9.75
N ASP A 553 20.86 21.05 10.04
CA ASP A 553 21.90 21.67 10.86
C ASP A 553 21.82 21.16 12.30
N VAL A 554 20.61 21.03 12.86
CA VAL A 554 20.37 20.45 14.19
C VAL A 554 20.74 18.97 14.24
N SER A 555 20.34 18.16 13.25
CA SER A 555 20.70 16.74 13.18
C SER A 555 22.21 16.52 13.13
N LEU A 556 22.92 17.31 12.33
CA LEU A 556 24.39 17.25 12.26
C LEU A 556 25.03 17.65 13.61
N ALA A 557 24.52 18.69 14.27
CA ALA A 557 25.03 19.13 15.58
C ALA A 557 24.79 18.07 16.68
N LEU A 558 23.59 17.48 16.71
CA LEU A 558 23.25 16.37 17.60
C LEU A 558 24.17 15.17 17.37
N TYR A 559 24.30 14.73 16.12
CA TYR A 559 25.14 13.59 15.76
C TYR A 559 26.60 13.81 16.13
N LYS A 560 27.20 14.97 15.78
CA LYS A 560 28.60 15.28 16.09
C LYS A 560 28.86 15.22 17.59
N SER A 561 28.04 15.92 18.37
CA SER A 561 28.15 15.95 19.84
C SER A 561 28.00 14.56 20.46
N ALA A 562 27.05 13.77 19.95
CA ALA A 562 26.82 12.41 20.42
C ALA A 562 27.95 11.46 20.05
N ALA A 563 28.43 11.51 18.81
CA ALA A 563 29.50 10.65 18.30
C ALA A 563 30.83 10.94 19.03
N GLU A 564 31.15 12.21 19.27
CA GLU A 564 32.33 12.60 20.05
C GLU A 564 32.26 12.06 21.47
N TYR A 565 31.14 12.25 22.16
CA TYR A 565 30.96 11.71 23.52
C TYR A 565 31.00 10.19 23.55
N ALA A 566 30.27 9.51 22.67
CA ALA A 566 30.21 8.06 22.63
C ALA A 566 31.59 7.43 22.36
N LEU A 567 32.42 8.09 21.54
CA LEU A 567 33.78 7.64 21.27
C LEU A 567 34.64 7.63 22.54
N THR A 568 34.48 8.61 23.44
CA THR A 568 35.16 8.61 24.76
C THR A 568 34.72 7.44 25.66
N ARG A 569 33.56 6.84 25.36
CA ARG A 569 33.00 5.66 26.03
C ARG A 569 33.29 4.36 25.26
N GLY A 570 34.15 4.41 24.24
CA GLY A 570 34.53 3.26 23.43
C GLY A 570 33.44 2.78 22.47
N ILE A 571 32.49 3.66 22.11
CA ILE A 571 31.40 3.37 21.17
C ILE A 571 31.50 4.30 19.96
N ILE A 572 31.53 3.73 18.76
CA ILE A 572 31.36 4.47 17.51
C ILE A 572 29.88 4.47 17.14
N ILE A 573 29.32 5.66 16.90
CA ILE A 573 27.99 5.82 16.29
C ILE A 573 28.18 5.94 14.79
N ALA A 574 27.92 4.87 14.04
CA ALA A 574 28.15 4.84 12.60
C ALA A 574 27.16 5.74 11.85
N ASP A 575 25.87 5.57 12.19
CA ASP A 575 24.77 6.40 11.75
C ASP A 575 23.64 6.39 12.80
N THR A 576 22.74 7.36 12.69
CA THR A 576 21.57 7.48 13.56
C THR A 576 20.41 8.14 12.83
N LYS A 577 19.19 7.85 13.26
CA LYS A 577 17.97 8.48 12.79
C LYS A 577 17.36 9.35 13.88
N PHE A 578 17.09 10.61 13.54
CA PHE A 578 16.30 11.53 14.35
C PHE A 578 14.90 11.72 13.77
N GLU A 579 13.94 12.04 14.64
CA GLU A 579 12.64 12.56 14.24
C GLU A 579 12.38 13.88 14.95
N PHE A 580 11.67 14.78 14.27
CA PHE A 580 11.33 16.09 14.82
C PHE A 580 9.85 16.39 14.67
N GLY A 581 9.36 17.24 15.56
CA GLY A 581 8.03 17.84 15.46
C GLY A 581 8.10 19.35 15.64
N LEU A 582 6.96 20.00 15.47
CA LEU A 582 6.80 21.42 15.71
C LEU A 582 5.91 21.66 16.93
N ASP A 583 6.32 22.59 17.80
CA ASP A 583 5.46 23.11 18.86
C ASP A 583 4.46 24.15 18.34
N GLU A 584 3.61 24.67 19.23
CA GLU A 584 2.57 25.66 18.89
C GLU A 584 3.16 26.97 18.34
N ALA A 585 4.41 27.30 18.67
CA ALA A 585 5.12 28.46 18.16
C ALA A 585 5.90 28.16 16.86
N GLY A 586 5.76 26.96 16.30
CA GLY A 586 6.49 26.53 15.10
C GLY A 586 7.97 26.22 15.35
N ARG A 587 8.40 26.03 16.59
CA ARG A 587 9.79 25.71 16.92
C ARG A 587 10.03 24.21 16.79
N LEU A 588 11.21 23.86 16.27
CA LEU A 588 11.65 22.48 16.13
C LEU A 588 11.88 21.84 17.51
N VAL A 589 11.31 20.66 17.72
CA VAL A 589 11.46 19.85 18.93
C VAL A 589 11.88 18.44 18.54
N TRP A 590 12.86 17.88 19.26
CA TRP A 590 13.28 16.50 19.08
C TRP A 590 12.25 15.55 19.70
N ILE A 591 11.69 14.68 18.86
CA ILE A 591 10.68 13.70 19.26
C ILE A 591 11.23 12.28 19.15
N ASP A 592 10.35 11.29 19.39
CA ASP A 592 10.63 9.86 19.28
C ASP A 592 11.66 9.36 20.32
N GLU A 593 12.50 8.38 19.96
CA GLU A 593 13.61 7.90 20.79
C GLU A 593 14.94 8.59 20.42
N ALA A 594 15.88 8.66 21.37
CA ALA A 594 17.11 9.41 21.20
C ALA A 594 18.35 8.52 21.25
N LEU A 595 19.01 8.36 20.09
CA LEU A 595 20.34 7.72 19.95
C LEU A 595 20.43 6.38 20.70
N THR A 596 19.52 5.47 20.39
CA THR A 596 19.48 4.12 20.98
C THR A 596 20.09 3.10 20.01
N PRO A 597 20.38 1.87 20.46
CA PRO A 597 20.73 0.77 19.54
C PRO A 597 19.59 0.34 18.59
N ASP A 598 18.35 0.80 18.81
CA ASP A 598 17.23 0.58 17.89
C ASP A 598 17.21 1.63 16.76
N SER A 599 17.62 2.88 17.06
CA SER A 599 17.64 4.00 16.11
C SER A 599 19.02 4.31 15.52
N SER A 600 20.08 3.65 16.00
CA SER A 600 21.47 3.94 15.65
C SER A 600 22.30 2.66 15.54
N ARG A 601 23.34 2.69 14.69
CA ARG A 601 24.33 1.61 14.59
C ARG A 601 25.51 1.91 15.51
N PHE A 602 25.70 1.07 16.53
CA PHE A 602 26.74 1.24 17.54
C PHE A 602 27.82 0.18 17.40
N TRP A 603 29.07 0.59 17.22
CA TRP A 603 30.21 -0.34 17.13
C TRP A 603 31.16 -0.20 18.31
N PRO A 604 31.75 -1.30 18.81
CA PRO A 604 32.87 -1.24 19.73
C PRO A 604 34.09 -0.64 19.03
N ALA A 605 34.60 0.47 19.56
CA ALA A 605 35.73 1.18 18.95
C ALA A 605 36.99 0.32 18.87
N ASP A 606 37.17 -0.61 19.81
CA ASP A 606 38.28 -1.56 19.89
C ASP A 606 38.22 -2.68 18.82
N GLN A 607 37.07 -2.88 18.18
CA GLN A 607 36.86 -3.95 17.18
C GLN A 607 36.57 -3.41 15.78
N TYR A 608 36.53 -2.08 15.62
CA TYR A 608 36.28 -1.42 14.35
C TYR A 608 37.43 -1.62 13.36
N ARG A 609 37.11 -2.10 12.16
CA ARG A 609 38.05 -2.24 11.04
C ARG A 609 37.37 -1.86 9.71
N PRO A 610 37.89 -0.85 8.99
CA PRO A 610 37.53 -0.57 7.60
C PRO A 610 37.54 -1.81 6.71
N GLY A 611 36.64 -1.87 5.73
CA GLY A 611 36.53 -2.96 4.75
C GLY A 611 35.75 -4.18 5.22
N SER A 612 35.21 -4.17 6.44
CA SER A 612 34.36 -5.25 6.97
C SER A 612 33.14 -4.68 7.69
N ASN A 613 32.05 -5.45 7.75
CA ASN A 613 30.89 -5.06 8.56
C ASN A 613 31.24 -5.26 10.05
N PRO A 614 31.30 -4.21 10.88
CA PRO A 614 31.79 -4.35 12.24
C PRO A 614 30.82 -5.15 13.13
N PRO A 615 31.31 -5.78 14.21
CA PRO A 615 30.46 -6.27 15.29
C PRO A 615 29.62 -5.10 15.82
N SER A 616 28.32 -5.29 16.01
CA SER A 616 27.43 -4.22 16.47
C SER A 616 26.89 -4.48 17.87
N PHE A 617 26.67 -3.42 18.65
CA PHE A 617 25.90 -3.47 19.90
C PHE A 617 24.38 -3.53 19.66
N ASP A 618 23.94 -3.49 18.40
CA ASP A 618 22.54 -3.44 17.99
C ASP A 618 21.97 -4.83 17.59
N LYS A 619 20.85 -4.80 16.88
CA LYS A 619 20.09 -5.96 16.38
C LYS A 619 20.85 -6.83 15.37
N GLN A 620 22.10 -6.52 15.02
CA GLN A 620 22.82 -7.22 13.96
C GLN A 620 22.98 -8.73 14.24
N PHE A 621 23.27 -9.16 15.48
CA PHE A 621 23.36 -10.59 15.80
C PHE A 621 22.05 -11.36 15.53
N VAL A 622 20.92 -10.71 15.82
CA VAL A 622 19.60 -11.29 15.56
C VAL A 622 19.35 -11.32 14.05
N ARG A 623 19.76 -10.29 13.30
CA ARG A 623 19.65 -10.28 11.83
C ARG A 623 20.50 -11.38 11.19
N ASP A 624 21.74 -11.53 11.61
CA ASP A 624 22.67 -12.54 11.08
C ASP A 624 22.13 -13.95 11.37
N TRP A 625 21.63 -14.20 12.59
CA TRP A 625 21.01 -15.47 12.94
C TRP A 625 19.73 -15.73 12.12
N LEU A 626 18.88 -14.71 11.94
CA LEU A 626 17.66 -14.82 11.14
C LEU A 626 17.98 -15.12 9.68
N GLU A 627 19.00 -14.50 9.10
CA GLU A 627 19.44 -14.80 7.73
C GLU A 627 19.99 -16.23 7.62
N ALA A 628 20.79 -16.67 8.60
CA ALA A 628 21.32 -18.03 8.64
C ALA A 628 20.23 -19.10 8.87
N SER A 629 19.12 -18.74 9.54
CA SER A 629 18.01 -19.67 9.80
C SER A 629 17.21 -20.07 8.56
N GLY A 630 17.42 -19.39 7.42
CA GLY A 630 16.65 -19.63 6.19
C GLY A 630 15.24 -19.05 6.19
N TRP A 631 14.90 -18.20 7.17
CA TRP A 631 13.61 -17.54 7.25
C TRP A 631 13.40 -16.56 6.08
N ASN A 632 12.22 -16.63 5.46
CA ASN A 632 11.85 -15.85 4.27
C ASN A 632 11.54 -14.37 4.55
N LYS A 633 11.80 -13.88 5.76
CA LYS A 633 11.55 -12.49 6.20
C LYS A 633 10.05 -12.11 6.23
N GLN A 634 9.15 -13.09 6.29
CA GLN A 634 7.70 -12.87 6.42
C GLN A 634 7.16 -13.29 7.78
N ALA A 635 6.15 -12.58 8.28
CA ALA A 635 5.53 -12.90 9.56
C ALA A 635 4.78 -14.26 9.54
N PRO A 636 4.76 -15.02 10.64
CA PRO A 636 5.42 -14.74 11.92
C PRO A 636 6.95 -14.97 11.84
N GLY A 637 7.71 -14.16 12.59
CA GLY A 637 9.14 -14.40 12.77
C GLY A 637 9.41 -15.68 13.57
N PRO A 638 10.57 -16.34 13.39
CA PRO A 638 10.93 -17.52 14.15
C PRO A 638 11.22 -17.19 15.62
N GLU A 639 11.06 -18.18 16.50
CA GLU A 639 11.48 -18.09 17.91
C GLU A 639 13.01 -17.98 17.99
N LEU A 640 13.50 -17.00 18.73
CA LEU A 640 14.93 -16.76 18.94
C LEU A 640 15.49 -17.73 19.99
N PRO A 641 16.63 -18.39 19.73
CA PRO A 641 17.29 -19.23 20.72
C PRO A 641 17.69 -18.44 21.97
N ALA A 642 17.64 -19.09 23.13
CA ALA A 642 17.95 -18.46 24.42
C ALA A 642 19.34 -17.80 24.45
N GLU A 643 20.34 -18.40 23.78
CA GLU A 643 21.68 -17.83 23.64
C GLU A 643 21.68 -16.49 22.89
N ILE A 644 20.92 -16.41 21.78
CA ILE A 644 20.78 -15.18 20.99
C ILE A 644 20.05 -14.11 21.81
N VAL A 645 19.01 -14.48 22.56
CA VAL A 645 18.29 -13.57 23.45
C VAL A 645 19.20 -13.03 24.55
N ALA A 646 19.96 -13.90 25.21
CA ALA A 646 20.88 -13.53 26.29
C ALA A 646 21.99 -12.58 25.79
N LYS A 647 22.64 -12.94 24.68
CA LYS A 647 23.69 -12.12 24.05
C LYS A 647 23.16 -10.77 23.60
N THR A 648 21.96 -10.74 23.02
CA THR A 648 21.30 -9.49 22.62
C THR A 648 21.07 -8.63 23.85
N SER A 649 20.43 -9.18 24.90
CA SER A 649 20.14 -8.48 26.16
C SER A 649 21.41 -7.93 26.83
N GLU A 650 22.51 -8.70 26.85
CA GLU A 650 23.82 -8.27 27.33
C GLU A 650 24.36 -7.07 26.55
N LYS A 651 24.28 -7.08 25.21
CA LYS A 651 24.78 -5.99 24.37
C LYS A 651 24.02 -4.68 24.56
N TYR A 652 22.69 -4.74 24.71
CA TYR A 652 21.90 -3.55 25.07
C TYR A 652 22.35 -2.97 26.41
N ARG A 653 22.52 -3.82 27.45
CA ARG A 653 23.00 -3.36 28.77
C ARG A 653 24.41 -2.80 28.69
N GLU A 654 25.31 -3.46 27.98
CA GLU A 654 26.69 -3.02 27.80
C GLU A 654 26.75 -1.63 27.15
N ALA A 655 25.96 -1.39 26.10
CA ALA A 655 25.86 -0.08 25.46
C ALA A 655 25.36 1.00 26.43
N MET A 656 24.31 0.70 27.21
CA MET A 656 23.80 1.61 28.24
C MET A 656 24.85 1.92 29.30
N THR A 657 25.48 0.90 29.89
CA THR A 657 26.50 1.07 30.93
C THR A 657 27.64 1.94 30.44
N ARG A 658 28.20 1.64 29.25
CA ARG A 658 29.29 2.44 28.68
C ARG A 658 28.88 3.91 28.45
N LEU A 659 27.68 4.15 27.91
CA LEU A 659 27.22 5.51 27.61
C LEU A 659 26.93 6.34 28.87
N LEU A 660 26.24 5.74 29.85
CA LEU A 660 25.81 6.44 31.06
C LEU A 660 26.94 6.60 32.08
N GLY A 661 27.98 5.76 32.02
CA GLY A 661 29.14 5.79 32.92
C GLY A 661 29.02 4.72 34.00
#